data_AF-A0A959RK31-F1
#
_entry.id   AF-A0A959RK31-F1
#
_cell.length_a   1.000
_cell.length_b   1.000
_cell.length_c   1.000
_cell.angle_alpha   90.00
_cell.angle_beta   90.00
_cell.angle_gamma   90.00
#
_symmetry.space_group_name_H-M   'P 1'
#
loop_
_entity.id
_entity.type
_entity.pdbx_description
1 polymer ?
#
loop_
_entity_poly.entity_id
_entity_poly.type
_entity_poly.pdbx_seq_one_letter_code
_entity_poly.pdbx_strand_id
1 'polypeptide(L)'
;MKKIVLILLLAFSIQNFGYEKLSIIERFTNASCPPCASINNDWYNSLVTNLIDSQNATHIIYNVWWPGSSDPMFLFNQDENVAITNYYNVNAVPTIVVNGSICTTAETAVQNAVDNGNSQYTPFLVKIVPIYYSSNRINVSVKIIRDASDTSTPENLRLKLALTEKLVIFDSPPGSNGENQFSSVCRKLLPDEQGTSFETPAAGDSIEINLEFYPNEEFISTVDVNKLRAVAFIQNQSSKEIYQSIMEDVVYVKQLEAIFAINEHVGISPFTVKFYDQSTSTDSTQIITWEWDFNNDGIIDSEEQEPTWTFEDEGEYVVSLTVKDGIETYKKVKNSFVNVVGNAAKTLVVNGINYSDYQNEMKEFYDNSVCFAGNEVDIWDLYGDQTFNYSSNAIVKRTHLYNQYIPSDVLNLYEKVIWIEDHHLGGTVTEMGDQIIDYINQGGNFLLTTSHSADFFNENLMNYCGVSRFSPNSTVNGISAIDPNLFDQTVSSVNTLIQFARLNDSSSAVPIFTRIGSESWIAGFTFHKGDGAGGFIYLGGSPQLFDVTSTTQNYNYIIENWLRFDPVVNINDNNNHKLTSNFRLDQNYPNPFNPNTIISYTIPQIGDLSEINVKLKIYDVLGKQVKVLVNQVKKPGNYEVDFNATNLTSGVYYYQLSAGEYLQTKKMILLK
;
A
#
# COMPACT_ATOMS: atom_id res chain seq x y z
N MET A 1 -15.04 77.49 18.99
CA MET A 1 -13.86 77.85 19.82
C MET A 1 -13.09 76.58 20.14
N LYS A 2 -11.87 76.48 19.60
CA LYS A 2 -10.96 75.34 19.71
C LYS A 2 -10.51 75.20 21.17
N LYS A 3 -10.70 74.02 21.77
CA LYS A 3 -10.08 73.67 23.05
C LYS A 3 -8.69 73.09 22.76
N ILE A 4 -7.69 73.77 23.31
CA ILE A 4 -6.28 73.37 23.33
C ILE A 4 -6.19 72.05 24.10
N VAL A 5 -5.70 71.01 23.43
CA VAL A 5 -5.31 69.74 24.07
C VAL A 5 -3.81 69.80 24.28
N LEU A 6 -3.42 69.71 25.55
CA LEU A 6 -2.07 69.64 26.06
C LEU A 6 -1.43 68.33 25.55
N ILE A 7 -0.41 68.42 24.69
CA ILE A 7 0.37 67.26 24.24
C ILE A 7 1.36 66.92 25.35
N LEU A 8 1.09 65.83 26.07
CA LEU A 8 2.05 65.19 26.95
C LEU A 8 3.10 64.49 26.07
N LEU A 9 4.33 65.02 26.04
CA LEU A 9 5.48 64.34 25.45
C LEU A 9 5.83 63.11 26.31
N LEU A 10 5.24 61.96 25.98
CA LEU A 10 5.74 60.66 26.39
C LEU A 10 7.02 60.42 25.58
N ALA A 11 8.16 60.47 26.26
CA ALA A 11 9.41 59.97 25.73
C ALA A 11 9.22 58.47 25.46
N PHE A 12 9.01 58.09 24.21
CA PHE A 12 9.17 56.71 23.76
C PHE A 12 10.66 56.38 23.93
N SER A 13 10.98 55.62 24.97
CA SER A 13 12.23 54.87 24.97
C SER A 13 12.15 53.91 23.80
N ILE A 14 12.95 54.14 22.77
CA ILE A 14 13.21 53.15 21.73
C ILE A 14 13.87 51.98 22.46
N GLN A 15 13.12 50.91 22.71
CA GLN A 15 13.75 49.66 23.10
C GLN A 15 14.39 49.08 21.85
N ASN A 16 15.72 48.95 21.86
CA ASN A 16 16.43 48.21 20.83
C ASN A 16 16.01 46.74 20.96
N PHE A 17 15.37 46.21 19.91
CA PHE A 17 15.06 44.78 19.82
C PHE A 17 16.27 44.07 19.23
N GLY A 18 17.14 43.53 20.08
CA GLY A 18 18.15 42.56 19.65
C GLY A 18 17.52 41.16 19.52
N TYR A 19 18.07 40.32 18.64
CA TYR A 19 17.64 38.92 18.54
C TYR A 19 18.11 38.11 19.76
N GLU A 20 17.33 37.10 20.13
CA GLU A 20 17.76 36.12 21.14
C GLU A 20 18.85 35.23 20.54
N LYS A 21 19.98 35.15 21.25
CA LYS A 21 21.09 34.27 20.85
C LYS A 21 20.80 32.86 21.34
N LEU A 22 20.96 31.89 20.45
CA LEU A 22 20.93 30.48 20.79
C LEU A 22 22.36 29.96 20.87
N SER A 23 22.70 29.35 22.01
CA SER A 23 24.02 28.76 22.22
C SER A 23 24.16 27.43 21.49
N ILE A 24 25.39 27.08 21.13
CA ILE A 24 25.74 25.76 20.60
C ILE A 24 26.66 25.02 21.56
N ILE A 25 26.40 23.72 21.72
CA ILE A 25 27.23 22.78 22.46
C ILE A 25 27.81 21.77 21.46
N GLU A 26 29.12 21.72 21.36
CA GLU A 26 29.86 20.75 20.54
C GLU A 26 30.63 19.82 21.45
N ARG A 27 30.46 18.51 21.33
CA ARG A 27 31.16 17.52 22.16
C ARG A 27 32.03 16.57 21.34
N PHE A 28 33.23 16.37 21.84
CA PHE A 28 34.21 15.42 21.32
C PHE A 28 34.23 14.17 22.19
N THR A 29 34.00 13.01 21.58
CA THR A 29 33.86 11.73 22.28
C THR A 29 34.42 10.56 21.46
N ASN A 30 34.38 9.36 22.01
CA ASN A 30 34.72 8.11 21.34
C ASN A 30 34.02 6.92 22.02
N ALA A 31 33.55 5.93 21.26
CA ALA A 31 32.84 4.75 21.76
C ALA A 31 33.71 3.82 22.64
N SER A 32 35.02 4.02 22.71
CA SER A 32 35.94 3.31 23.60
C SER A 32 36.49 4.20 24.72
N CYS A 33 35.82 5.32 25.04
CA CYS A 33 36.21 6.25 26.10
C CYS A 33 35.39 6.01 27.39
N PRO A 34 35.95 5.39 28.45
CA PRO A 34 35.23 5.20 29.71
C PRO A 34 34.85 6.51 30.42
N PRO A 35 35.70 7.56 30.48
CA PRO A 35 35.30 8.85 31.05
C PRO A 35 34.12 9.49 30.30
N CYS A 36 34.02 9.27 28.98
CA CYS A 36 32.92 9.79 28.16
C CYS A 36 31.60 9.14 28.56
N ALA A 37 31.57 7.81 28.72
CA ALA A 37 30.41 7.08 29.20
C ALA A 37 30.03 7.48 30.64
N SER A 38 31.02 7.71 31.51
CA SER A 38 30.77 8.13 32.88
C SER A 38 30.01 9.46 32.93
N ILE A 39 30.44 10.49 32.18
CA ILE A 39 29.76 11.80 32.22
C ILE A 39 28.38 11.76 31.54
N ASN A 40 28.23 10.92 30.51
CA ASN A 40 26.97 10.73 29.79
C ASN A 40 25.87 10.20 30.71
N ASN A 41 26.23 9.21 31.53
CA ASN A 41 25.31 8.59 32.49
C ASN A 41 25.07 9.44 33.74
N ASP A 42 26.04 10.26 34.15
CA ASP A 42 25.95 11.06 35.36
C ASP A 42 25.03 12.28 35.17
N TRP A 43 25.26 13.09 34.13
CA TRP A 43 24.51 14.33 33.92
C TRP A 43 24.37 14.78 32.46
N TYR A 44 25.35 14.50 31.59
CA TYR A 44 25.46 15.15 30.28
C TYR A 44 24.24 14.89 29.38
N ASN A 45 23.81 13.63 29.28
CA ASN A 45 22.66 13.28 28.44
C ASN A 45 21.37 13.96 28.94
N SER A 46 21.16 14.03 30.27
CA SER A 46 19.98 14.66 30.85
C SER A 46 19.98 16.17 30.62
N LEU A 47 21.10 16.84 30.90
CA LEU A 47 21.24 18.28 30.70
C LEU A 47 21.01 18.67 29.23
N VAL A 48 21.72 18.02 28.30
CA VAL A 48 21.64 18.38 26.88
C VAL A 48 20.26 18.10 26.30
N THR A 49 19.63 17.00 26.69
CA THR A 49 18.24 16.71 26.28
C THR A 49 17.30 17.81 26.74
N ASN A 50 17.39 18.22 28.02
CA ASN A 50 16.57 19.30 28.55
C ASN A 50 16.81 20.63 27.81
N LEU A 51 18.06 20.97 27.49
CA LEU A 51 18.40 22.20 26.76
C LEU A 51 17.88 22.17 25.31
N ILE A 52 17.94 21.03 24.63
CA ILE A 52 17.39 20.85 23.29
C ILE A 52 15.86 20.96 23.31
N ASP A 53 15.20 20.24 24.22
CA ASP A 53 13.73 20.19 24.32
C ASP A 53 13.13 21.53 24.73
N SER A 54 13.86 22.31 25.53
CA SER A 54 13.50 23.68 25.91
C SER A 54 13.95 24.74 24.90
N GLN A 55 14.52 24.34 23.76
CA GLN A 55 15.03 25.24 22.71
C GLN A 55 16.06 26.26 23.21
N ASN A 56 16.86 25.89 24.22
CA ASN A 56 17.87 26.74 24.84
C ASN A 56 19.29 26.48 24.32
N ALA A 57 19.52 25.39 23.58
CA ALA A 57 20.79 25.15 22.90
C ALA A 57 20.63 24.28 21.64
N THR A 58 21.55 24.43 20.69
CA THR A 58 21.81 23.45 19.63
C THR A 58 22.97 22.54 20.02
N HIS A 59 23.07 21.36 19.39
CA HIS A 59 24.02 20.34 19.83
C HIS A 59 24.59 19.51 18.67
N ILE A 60 25.90 19.26 18.71
CA ILE A 60 26.62 18.40 17.77
C ILE A 60 27.62 17.52 18.54
N ILE A 61 27.70 16.24 18.17
CA ILE A 61 28.76 15.33 18.61
C ILE A 61 29.73 15.05 17.45
N TYR A 62 31.02 15.19 17.73
CA TYR A 62 32.13 14.78 16.88
C TYR A 62 32.84 13.57 17.52
N ASN A 63 32.90 12.46 16.78
CA ASN A 63 33.60 11.25 17.23
C ASN A 63 35.06 11.34 16.79
N VAL A 64 36.00 11.07 17.69
CA VAL A 64 37.44 11.15 17.41
C VAL A 64 38.08 9.77 17.30
N TRP A 65 39.29 9.65 16.73
CA TRP A 65 39.98 8.37 16.52
C TRP A 65 40.64 7.74 17.77
N TRP A 66 40.42 8.31 18.95
CA TRP A 66 41.06 7.88 20.21
C TRP A 66 40.11 8.00 21.41
N PRO A 67 40.24 7.14 22.43
CA PRO A 67 41.27 6.11 22.62
C PRO A 67 41.09 4.84 21.75
N GLY A 68 39.96 4.64 21.07
CA GLY A 68 39.76 3.54 20.13
C GLY A 68 39.65 4.00 18.68
N SER A 69 40.51 3.52 17.79
CA SER A 69 40.48 3.87 16.36
C SER A 69 39.38 3.18 15.56
N SER A 70 38.63 2.27 16.18
CA SER A 70 37.57 1.48 15.55
C SER A 70 36.15 2.00 15.84
N ASP A 71 36.02 3.23 16.35
CA ASP A 71 34.70 3.85 16.56
C ASP A 71 33.99 4.01 15.20
N PRO A 72 32.87 3.30 14.94
CA PRO A 72 32.20 3.33 13.64
C PRO A 72 31.67 4.71 13.26
N MET A 73 31.32 5.56 14.23
CA MET A 73 30.85 6.92 13.97
C MET A 73 32.00 7.82 13.53
N PHE A 74 33.21 7.61 14.05
CA PHE A 74 34.42 8.27 13.54
C PHE A 74 34.77 7.75 12.15
N LEU A 75 34.79 6.42 11.96
CA LEU A 75 35.19 5.80 10.70
C LEU A 75 34.32 6.23 9.52
N PHE A 76 33.04 6.52 9.76
CA PHE A 76 32.10 7.02 8.75
C PHE A 76 32.41 8.44 8.27
N ASN A 77 32.95 9.32 9.13
CA ASN A 77 33.21 10.72 8.79
C ASN A 77 34.59 11.17 9.27
N GLN A 78 35.66 10.51 8.81
CA GLN A 78 37.00 10.68 9.37
C GLN A 78 37.58 12.07 9.11
N ASP A 79 37.55 12.51 7.84
CA ASP A 79 38.24 13.72 7.40
C ASP A 79 37.70 14.97 8.12
N GLU A 80 36.38 15.10 8.19
CA GLU A 80 35.73 16.24 8.84
C GLU A 80 35.88 16.19 10.36
N ASN A 81 35.71 15.02 10.98
CA ASN A 81 35.93 14.88 12.42
C ASN A 81 37.39 15.23 12.78
N VAL A 82 38.37 14.81 11.99
CA VAL A 82 39.79 15.16 12.18
C VAL A 82 39.99 16.66 12.06
N ALA A 83 39.44 17.27 11.02
CA ALA A 83 39.65 18.67 10.76
C ALA A 83 39.00 19.58 11.83
N ILE A 84 37.78 19.26 12.29
CA ILE A 84 37.13 20.00 13.39
C ILE A 84 37.85 19.79 14.73
N THR A 85 38.30 18.56 14.98
CA THR A 85 39.11 18.25 16.18
C THR A 85 40.39 19.08 16.22
N ASN A 86 41.10 19.19 15.10
CA ASN A 86 42.28 20.04 14.95
C ASN A 86 41.92 21.52 15.05
N TYR A 87 40.81 21.94 14.45
CA TYR A 87 40.34 23.33 14.50
C TYR A 87 40.19 23.82 15.94
N TYR A 88 39.62 23.01 16.83
CA TYR A 88 39.47 23.34 18.24
C TYR A 88 40.70 23.03 19.13
N ASN A 89 41.75 22.40 18.59
CA ASN A 89 42.91 21.91 19.35
C ASN A 89 42.52 20.91 20.45
N VAL A 90 41.59 19.99 20.15
CA VAL A 90 41.12 19.00 21.12
C VAL A 90 42.17 17.90 21.27
N ASN A 91 42.73 17.77 22.47
CA ASN A 91 43.82 16.82 22.78
C ASN A 91 43.40 15.70 23.74
N ALA A 92 42.15 15.70 24.21
CA ALA A 92 41.60 14.69 25.12
C ALA A 92 40.08 14.56 24.93
N VAL A 93 39.53 13.40 25.26
CA VAL A 93 38.07 13.18 25.30
C VAL A 93 37.64 12.64 26.67
N PRO A 94 36.46 13.03 27.20
CA PRO A 94 35.51 13.95 26.58
C PRO A 94 35.99 15.42 26.64
N THR A 95 35.80 16.16 25.56
CA THR A 95 35.95 17.63 25.53
C THR A 95 34.63 18.25 25.12
N ILE A 96 34.23 19.32 25.80
CA ILE A 96 32.99 20.06 25.50
C ILE A 96 33.40 21.46 25.09
N VAL A 97 32.86 21.94 23.97
CA VAL A 97 33.01 23.31 23.48
C VAL A 97 31.64 23.96 23.53
N VAL A 98 31.55 25.14 24.13
CA VAL A 98 30.32 25.93 24.17
C VAL A 98 30.60 27.28 23.54
N ASN A 99 29.81 27.65 22.53
CA ASN A 99 29.96 28.92 21.80
C ASN A 99 31.39 29.17 21.28
N GLY A 100 32.05 28.11 20.80
CA GLY A 100 33.39 28.16 20.22
C GLY A 100 34.55 28.13 21.21
N SER A 101 34.28 28.03 22.51
CA SER A 101 35.29 27.97 23.57
C SER A 101 35.25 26.63 24.32
N ILE A 102 36.42 26.03 24.56
CA ILE A 102 36.54 24.80 25.37
C ILE A 102 36.05 25.08 26.80
N CYS A 103 35.09 24.28 27.25
CA CYS A 103 34.52 24.29 28.60
C CYS A 103 35.04 23.11 29.42
N THR A 104 35.11 23.27 30.73
CA THR A 104 35.36 22.14 31.65
C THR A 104 34.19 21.15 31.62
N THR A 105 34.46 19.87 31.88
CA THR A 105 33.48 18.78 31.91
C THR A 105 32.62 18.73 33.19
N ALA A 106 32.37 19.87 33.81
CA ALA A 106 31.47 19.99 34.96
C ALA A 106 30.08 20.48 34.50
N GLU A 107 29.01 19.85 34.97
CA GLU A 107 27.62 20.17 34.61
C GLU A 107 27.32 21.67 34.73
N THR A 108 27.60 22.25 35.90
CA THR A 108 27.34 23.67 36.17
C THR A 108 28.14 24.60 35.27
N ALA A 109 29.34 24.19 34.83
CA ALA A 109 30.15 25.02 33.94
C ALA A 109 29.54 25.07 32.53
N VAL A 110 29.03 23.93 32.04
CA VAL A 110 28.34 23.86 30.74
C VAL A 110 27.04 24.66 30.77
N GLN A 111 26.21 24.47 31.80
CA GLN A 111 24.98 25.25 31.97
C GLN A 111 25.26 26.76 32.02
N ASN A 112 26.22 27.20 32.85
CA ASN A 112 26.58 28.61 32.93
C ASN A 112 27.12 29.16 31.60
N ALA A 113 27.88 28.37 30.83
CA ALA A 113 28.39 28.80 29.53
C ALA A 113 27.26 28.99 28.49
N VAL A 114 26.25 28.12 28.53
CA VAL A 114 25.02 28.24 27.71
C VAL A 114 24.24 29.48 28.13
N ASP A 115 23.95 29.64 29.42
CA ASP A 115 23.17 30.78 29.94
C ASP A 115 23.85 32.12 29.63
N ASN A 116 25.16 32.20 29.85
CA ASN A 116 25.96 33.38 29.51
C ASN A 116 25.96 33.66 28.02
N GLY A 117 25.97 32.62 27.19
CA GLY A 117 25.87 32.73 25.74
C GLY A 117 24.53 33.30 25.29
N ASN A 118 23.44 32.72 25.79
CA ASN A 118 22.07 33.13 25.47
C ASN A 118 21.76 34.55 25.94
N SER A 119 22.44 35.03 26.99
CA SER A 119 22.30 36.41 27.46
C SER A 119 23.10 37.43 26.64
N GLN A 120 23.98 37.01 25.71
CA GLN A 120 24.73 37.95 24.87
C GLN A 120 23.88 38.46 23.71
N TYR A 121 24.14 39.71 23.33
CA TYR A 121 23.62 40.26 22.09
C TYR A 121 24.16 39.49 20.87
N THR A 122 23.30 39.28 19.87
CA THR A 122 23.70 38.80 18.55
C THR A 122 23.18 39.73 17.45
N PRO A 123 24.01 40.10 16.47
CA PRO A 123 23.59 40.91 15.34
C PRO A 123 22.81 40.12 14.29
N PHE A 124 22.66 38.79 14.44
CA PHE A 124 22.06 37.93 13.43
C PHE A 124 20.88 37.11 13.96
N LEU A 125 19.83 37.04 13.15
CA LEU A 125 18.83 35.98 13.20
C LEU A 125 19.13 35.01 12.05
N VAL A 126 19.22 33.72 12.38
CA VAL A 126 19.42 32.67 11.40
C VAL A 126 18.14 31.84 11.34
N LYS A 127 17.68 31.53 10.12
CA LYS A 127 16.56 30.63 9.86
C LYS A 127 16.99 29.57 8.89
N ILE A 128 16.64 28.33 9.17
CA ILE A 128 16.69 27.28 8.15
C ILE A 128 15.32 27.28 7.46
N VAL A 129 15.33 27.57 6.16
CA VAL A 129 14.17 27.44 5.27
C VAL A 129 13.96 25.92 5.06
N PRO A 130 12.71 25.43 4.84
CA PRO A 130 12.42 24.00 4.85
C PRO A 130 13.46 23.14 4.13
N ILE A 131 13.91 22.12 4.85
CA ILE A 131 14.98 21.22 4.44
C ILE A 131 14.35 20.02 3.77
N TYR A 132 14.78 19.74 2.54
CA TYR A 132 14.22 18.66 1.75
C TYR A 132 15.27 17.59 1.50
N TYR A 133 14.91 16.33 1.75
CA TYR A 133 15.67 15.16 1.30
C TYR A 133 14.84 14.37 0.27
N SER A 134 15.36 14.24 -0.95
CA SER A 134 14.96 13.25 -1.96
C SER A 134 16.03 12.15 -2.04
N SER A 135 15.73 10.99 -2.63
CA SER A 135 16.59 9.78 -2.54
C SER A 135 18.08 9.99 -2.84
N ASN A 136 18.45 11.02 -3.61
CA ASN A 136 19.84 11.34 -3.97
C ASN A 136 20.28 12.76 -3.59
N ARG A 137 19.48 13.58 -2.90
CA ARG A 137 19.81 15.00 -2.66
C ARG A 137 19.19 15.55 -1.37
N ILE A 138 20.01 16.18 -0.53
CA ILE A 138 19.61 16.99 0.62
C ILE A 138 19.84 18.47 0.27
N ASN A 139 18.77 19.26 0.27
CA ASN A 139 18.81 20.71 0.06
C ASN A 139 18.56 21.44 1.37
N VAL A 140 19.49 22.31 1.75
CA VAL A 140 19.40 23.14 2.96
C VAL A 140 19.56 24.60 2.57
N SER A 141 18.52 25.41 2.78
CA SER A 141 18.60 26.86 2.63
C SER A 141 18.69 27.52 4.00
N VAL A 142 19.69 28.38 4.18
CA VAL A 142 19.90 29.14 5.41
C VAL A 142 19.79 30.63 5.11
N LYS A 143 18.81 31.27 5.75
CA LYS A 143 18.61 32.71 5.69
C LYS A 143 19.24 33.39 6.89
N ILE A 144 20.16 34.32 6.63
CA ILE A 144 20.84 35.13 7.63
C ILE A 144 20.28 36.56 7.54
N ILE A 145 19.69 37.04 8.63
CA ILE A 145 19.06 38.36 8.72
C ILE A 145 19.85 39.19 9.71
N ARG A 146 20.26 40.40 9.33
CA ARG A 146 20.99 41.30 10.20
C ARG A 146 20.05 42.24 10.94
N ASP A 147 20.29 42.45 12.23
CA ASP A 147 19.57 43.44 13.03
C ASP A 147 19.74 44.84 12.42
N ALA A 148 18.63 45.54 12.21
CA ALA A 148 18.61 46.89 11.64
C ALA A 148 19.26 47.95 12.55
N SER A 149 19.35 47.66 13.84
CA SER A 149 20.01 48.53 14.82
C SER A 149 21.49 48.23 15.03
N ASP A 150 22.00 47.14 14.43
CA ASP A 150 23.40 46.75 14.56
C ASP A 150 24.34 47.71 13.83
N THR A 151 25.31 48.26 14.56
CA THR A 151 26.35 49.14 14.00
C THR A 151 27.72 48.48 13.94
N SER A 152 27.82 47.20 14.29
CA SER A 152 29.09 46.46 14.25
C SER A 152 29.51 46.18 12.80
N THR A 153 30.71 45.66 12.57
CA THR A 153 31.14 45.20 11.24
C THR A 153 31.89 43.89 11.41
N PRO A 154 31.17 42.80 11.75
CA PRO A 154 31.82 41.52 11.97
C PRO A 154 32.36 41.01 10.63
N GLU A 155 33.64 40.67 10.64
CA GLU A 155 34.39 40.17 9.48
C GLU A 155 34.85 38.74 9.73
N ASN A 156 35.31 38.07 8.67
CA ASN A 156 35.80 36.69 8.71
C ASN A 156 34.76 35.68 9.23
N LEU A 157 33.49 35.91 8.88
CA LEU A 157 32.38 35.05 9.24
C LEU A 157 32.22 33.91 8.24
N ARG A 158 31.90 32.74 8.78
CA ARG A 158 31.52 31.56 8.02
C ARG A 158 30.23 30.98 8.57
N LEU A 159 29.34 30.59 7.66
CA LEU A 159 28.22 29.72 7.97
C LEU A 159 28.73 28.28 8.00
N LYS A 160 28.61 27.61 9.13
CA LYS A 160 28.88 26.19 9.29
C LYS A 160 27.55 25.46 9.38
N LEU A 161 27.43 24.32 8.72
CA LEU A 161 26.22 23.52 8.74
C LEU A 161 26.57 22.05 8.90
N ALA A 162 26.06 21.41 9.95
CA ALA A 162 26.23 19.99 10.21
C ALA A 162 24.90 19.24 10.01
N LEU A 163 24.90 18.19 9.21
CA LEU A 163 23.88 17.15 9.25
C LEU A 163 24.21 16.17 10.36
N THR A 164 23.35 16.13 11.37
CA THR A 164 23.49 15.28 12.56
C THR A 164 22.39 14.22 12.58
N GLU A 165 22.72 13.02 13.03
CA GLU A 165 21.72 12.00 13.33
C GLU A 165 21.25 12.16 14.78
N LYS A 166 19.96 12.41 14.98
CA LYS A 166 19.35 12.70 16.28
C LYS A 166 19.63 11.59 17.31
N LEU A 167 19.59 10.34 16.88
CA LEU A 167 19.87 9.18 17.70
C LEU A 167 20.36 8.00 16.87
N VAL A 168 21.59 7.57 17.14
CA VAL A 168 22.21 6.35 16.64
C VAL A 168 22.07 5.25 17.69
N ILE A 169 21.58 4.07 17.31
CA ILE A 169 21.42 2.91 18.20
C ILE A 169 22.18 1.73 17.62
N PHE A 170 23.00 1.07 18.43
CA PHE A 170 23.65 -0.19 18.08
C PHE A 170 23.05 -1.34 18.90
N ASP A 171 22.87 -2.50 18.27
CA ASP A 171 22.39 -3.72 18.94
C ASP A 171 23.33 -4.19 20.06
N SER A 172 24.62 -3.88 19.91
CA SER A 172 25.65 -4.10 20.93
C SER A 172 26.60 -2.89 21.00
N PRO A 173 27.22 -2.60 22.16
CA PRO A 173 28.14 -1.48 22.28
C PRO A 173 29.26 -1.54 21.22
N PRO A 174 29.39 -0.52 20.34
CA PRO A 174 30.38 -0.52 19.26
C PRO A 174 31.82 -0.29 19.74
N GLY A 175 32.01 -0.03 21.03
CA GLY A 175 33.32 0.14 21.64
C GLY A 175 33.35 -0.32 23.10
N SER A 176 34.52 -0.20 23.71
CA SER A 176 34.78 -0.78 25.04
C SER A 176 34.13 -0.04 26.21
N ASN A 177 33.50 1.12 25.99
CA ASN A 177 32.92 1.93 27.07
C ASN A 177 31.50 1.50 27.49
N GLY A 178 30.88 0.56 26.77
CA GLY A 178 29.58 -0.02 27.09
C GLY A 178 28.35 0.78 26.64
N GLU A 179 28.52 1.94 26.02
CA GLU A 179 27.41 2.72 25.47
C GLU A 179 26.94 2.13 24.12
N ASN A 180 25.63 2.16 23.86
CA ASN A 180 25.07 1.73 22.58
C ASN A 180 24.07 2.74 21.97
N GLN A 181 23.94 3.92 22.58
CA GLN A 181 23.06 4.99 22.13
C GLN A 181 23.85 6.31 22.09
N PHE A 182 23.81 7.00 20.96
CA PHE A 182 24.57 8.23 20.74
C PHE A 182 23.67 9.26 20.06
N SER A 183 23.49 10.44 20.67
CA SER A 183 22.62 11.50 20.15
C SER A 183 23.41 12.58 19.40
N SER A 184 22.77 13.25 18.44
CA SER A 184 23.35 14.37 17.67
C SER A 184 24.69 14.06 16.98
N VAL A 185 24.91 12.83 16.53
CA VAL A 185 26.17 12.41 15.90
C VAL A 185 26.32 13.12 14.55
N CYS A 186 27.42 13.85 14.35
CA CYS A 186 27.69 14.52 13.08
C CYS A 186 27.97 13.50 11.97
N ARG A 187 27.15 13.52 10.92
CA ARG A 187 27.28 12.67 9.74
C ARG A 187 27.96 13.37 8.57
N LYS A 188 27.76 14.68 8.43
CA LYS A 188 28.32 15.48 7.32
C LYS A 188 28.35 16.97 7.65
N LEU A 189 29.40 17.68 7.27
CA LEU A 189 29.49 19.14 7.25
C LEU A 189 29.28 19.65 5.83
N LEU A 190 28.52 20.74 5.68
CA LEU A 190 28.19 21.33 4.38
C LEU A 190 28.81 22.73 4.20
N PRO A 191 29.38 23.01 3.01
CA PRO A 191 29.72 22.02 1.97
C PRO A 191 30.83 21.05 2.42
N ASP A 192 31.62 21.49 3.40
CA ASP A 192 32.76 20.80 3.99
C ASP A 192 33.03 21.37 5.41
N GLU A 193 34.12 20.95 6.04
CA GLU A 193 34.50 21.40 7.38
C GLU A 193 34.83 22.90 7.46
N GLN A 194 35.18 23.55 6.34
CA GLN A 194 35.49 24.97 6.32
C GLN A 194 34.20 25.78 6.39
N GLY A 195 33.08 25.27 5.90
CA GLY A 195 31.81 26.00 5.79
C GLY A 195 31.83 27.06 4.68
N THR A 196 30.81 27.91 4.64
CA THR A 196 30.62 28.91 3.59
C THR A 196 30.95 30.31 4.09
N SER A 197 31.94 30.98 3.48
CA SER A 197 32.17 32.42 3.71
C SER A 197 31.04 33.24 3.08
N PHE A 198 30.61 34.30 3.75
CA PHE A 198 29.61 35.22 3.21
C PHE A 198 29.96 36.67 3.57
N GLU A 199 29.48 37.60 2.76
CA GLU A 199 29.55 39.02 3.07
C GLU A 199 28.44 39.37 4.06
N THR A 200 28.82 40.02 5.17
CA THR A 200 27.85 40.47 6.18
C THR A 200 26.82 41.39 5.52
N PRO A 201 25.50 41.07 5.55
CA PRO A 201 24.47 41.93 4.95
C PRO A 201 24.48 43.32 5.57
N ALA A 202 23.92 44.32 4.89
CA ALA A 202 23.72 45.64 5.52
C ALA A 202 22.72 45.52 6.69
N ALA A 203 22.77 46.46 7.63
CA ALA A 203 21.85 46.46 8.77
C ALA A 203 20.40 46.48 8.28
N GLY A 204 19.60 45.50 8.71
CA GLY A 204 18.21 45.31 8.31
C GLY A 204 18.00 44.45 7.05
N ASP A 205 19.07 44.13 6.32
CA ASP A 205 19.02 43.25 5.16
C ASP A 205 19.21 41.78 5.53
N SER A 206 18.99 40.91 4.54
CA SER A 206 19.19 39.46 4.67
C SER A 206 19.89 38.88 3.45
N ILE A 207 20.62 37.80 3.66
CA ILE A 207 21.14 36.93 2.61
C ILE A 207 20.58 35.52 2.78
N GLU A 208 20.57 34.75 1.69
CA GLU A 208 20.17 33.35 1.69
C GLU A 208 21.27 32.53 1.04
N ILE A 209 21.69 31.45 1.71
CA ILE A 209 22.75 30.54 1.27
C ILE A 209 22.12 29.17 1.07
N ASN A 210 22.17 28.69 -0.16
CA ASN A 210 21.69 27.36 -0.54
C ASN A 210 22.86 26.38 -0.57
N LEU A 211 22.74 25.30 0.19
CA LEU A 211 23.71 24.21 0.23
C LEU A 211 23.04 22.91 -0.21
N GLU A 212 23.74 22.17 -1.07
CA GLU A 212 23.30 20.89 -1.58
C GLU A 212 24.27 19.79 -1.15
N PHE A 213 23.74 18.63 -0.81
CA PHE A 213 24.50 17.42 -0.58
C PHE A 213 23.87 16.27 -1.34
N TYR A 214 24.70 15.46 -1.99
CA TYR A 214 24.26 14.27 -2.72
C TYR A 214 24.75 13.03 -1.98
N PRO A 215 23.92 12.40 -1.13
CA PRO A 215 24.32 11.22 -0.37
C PRO A 215 24.75 10.08 -1.30
N ASN A 216 25.87 9.42 -0.96
CA ASN A 216 26.30 8.20 -1.63
C ASN A 216 25.61 6.96 -1.02
N GLU A 217 25.82 5.79 -1.62
CA GLU A 217 25.23 4.52 -1.17
C GLU A 217 25.58 4.19 0.30
N GLU A 218 26.81 4.46 0.73
CA GLU A 218 27.26 4.24 2.11
C GLU A 218 26.48 5.12 3.10
N PHE A 219 26.27 6.39 2.76
CA PHE A 219 25.49 7.31 3.59
C PHE A 219 24.04 6.84 3.71
N ILE A 220 23.41 6.49 2.59
CA ILE A 220 21.99 6.06 2.56
C ILE A 220 21.79 4.75 3.33
N SER A 221 22.75 3.82 3.26
CA SER A 221 22.65 2.52 3.95
C SER A 221 23.00 2.57 5.44
N THR A 222 23.78 3.57 5.88
CA THR A 222 24.27 3.67 7.27
C THR A 222 23.47 4.66 8.11
N VAL A 223 22.99 5.75 7.51
CA VAL A 223 22.36 6.86 8.23
C VAL A 223 20.84 6.73 8.17
N ASP A 224 20.17 6.78 9.32
CA ASP A 224 18.73 6.92 9.36
C ASP A 224 18.33 8.35 8.96
N VAL A 225 18.05 8.54 7.67
CA VAL A 225 17.67 9.82 7.05
C VAL A 225 16.45 10.47 7.70
N ASN A 226 15.53 9.68 8.28
CA ASN A 226 14.36 10.21 8.99
C ASN A 226 14.70 10.77 10.38
N LYS A 227 15.92 10.50 10.85
CA LYS A 227 16.48 11.05 12.09
C LYS A 227 17.53 12.12 11.83
N LEU A 228 17.67 12.62 10.61
CA LEU A 228 18.59 13.72 10.33
C LEU A 228 18.07 15.07 10.85
N ARG A 229 19.00 15.90 11.30
CA ARG A 229 18.79 17.27 11.74
C ARG A 229 19.94 18.12 11.25
N ALA A 230 19.63 19.26 10.63
CA ALA A 230 20.65 20.26 10.29
C ALA A 230 20.89 21.17 11.50
N VAL A 231 22.15 21.44 11.80
CA VAL A 231 22.59 22.41 12.80
C VAL A 231 23.42 23.47 12.07
N ALA A 232 22.91 24.68 11.97
CA ALA A 232 23.56 25.80 11.29
C ALA A 232 24.05 26.82 12.32
N PHE A 233 25.25 27.35 12.14
CA PHE A 233 25.79 28.39 13.02
C PHE A 233 26.74 29.34 12.30
N ILE A 234 26.73 30.61 12.72
CA ILE A 234 27.64 31.65 12.23
C ILE A 234 28.83 31.72 13.17
N GLN A 235 30.02 31.43 12.64
CA GLN A 235 31.28 31.44 13.39
C GLN A 235 32.27 32.43 12.80
N ASN A 236 32.97 33.17 13.67
CA ASN A 236 34.17 33.89 13.28
C ASN A 236 35.34 32.90 13.13
N GLN A 237 35.95 32.84 11.96
CA GLN A 237 36.97 31.84 11.66
C GLN A 237 38.25 32.02 12.50
N SER A 238 38.58 33.24 12.92
CA SER A 238 39.79 33.54 13.71
C SER A 238 39.57 33.37 15.22
N SER A 239 38.52 33.98 15.77
CA SER A 239 38.25 33.96 17.21
C SER A 239 37.49 32.71 17.66
N LYS A 240 36.89 31.96 16.71
CA LYS A 240 35.98 30.83 16.92
C LYS A 240 34.65 31.23 17.57
N GLU A 241 34.44 32.51 17.86
CA GLU A 241 33.21 33.03 18.45
C GLU A 241 31.99 32.65 17.60
N ILE A 242 30.97 32.13 18.27
CA ILE A 242 29.67 31.84 17.66
C ILE A 242 28.74 33.02 17.85
N TYR A 243 28.24 33.57 16.74
CA TYR A 243 27.31 34.70 16.75
C TYR A 243 25.87 34.23 16.93
N GLN A 244 25.48 33.18 16.24
CA GLN A 244 24.13 32.61 16.31
C GLN A 244 24.16 31.14 15.88
N SER A 245 23.27 30.33 16.43
CA SER A 245 23.02 28.97 15.97
C SER A 245 21.52 28.70 15.79
N ILE A 246 21.19 27.66 15.04
CA ILE A 246 19.84 27.12 14.92
C ILE A 246 19.94 25.63 14.55
N MET A 247 18.91 24.86 14.87
CA MET A 247 18.80 23.49 14.40
C MET A 247 17.37 23.20 13.95
N GLU A 248 17.22 22.43 12.87
CA GLU A 248 15.93 22.02 12.32
C GLU A 248 16.03 20.58 11.80
N ASP A 249 14.94 19.82 11.97
CA ASP A 249 14.87 18.44 11.48
C ASP A 249 14.83 18.41 9.94
N VAL A 250 15.50 17.43 9.34
CA VAL A 250 15.44 17.22 7.87
C VAL A 250 14.11 16.57 7.53
N VAL A 251 13.36 17.19 6.62
CA VAL A 251 12.07 16.64 6.18
C VAL A 251 12.32 15.76 4.95
N TYR A 252 12.05 14.47 5.09
CA TYR A 252 11.98 13.60 3.92
C TYR A 252 10.77 14.01 3.08
N VAL A 253 11.04 14.43 1.84
CA VAL A 253 9.99 14.79 0.90
C VAL A 253 10.30 14.03 -0.37
N LYS A 254 9.41 13.11 -0.73
CA LYS A 254 9.48 12.42 -2.01
C LYS A 254 9.12 13.42 -3.11
N GLN A 255 10.15 14.03 -3.69
CA GLN A 255 9.98 15.16 -4.61
C GLN A 255 9.36 14.72 -5.93
N LEU A 256 9.79 13.59 -6.50
CA LEU A 256 9.23 13.02 -7.72
C LEU A 256 8.93 11.52 -7.53
N GLU A 257 7.73 11.09 -7.93
CA GLU A 257 7.33 9.68 -7.91
C GLU A 257 6.59 9.31 -9.18
N ALA A 258 7.08 8.30 -9.92
CA ALA A 258 6.32 7.67 -10.98
C ALA A 258 5.25 6.76 -10.39
N ILE A 259 3.98 7.06 -10.67
CA ILE A 259 2.83 6.25 -10.27
C ILE A 259 1.98 6.06 -11.52
N PHE A 260 1.56 4.83 -11.77
CA PHE A 260 0.68 4.55 -12.88
C PHE A 260 -0.30 3.42 -12.59
N ALA A 261 -1.43 3.49 -13.26
CA ALA A 261 -2.48 2.49 -13.26
C ALA A 261 -2.84 2.10 -14.70
N ILE A 262 -3.58 1.01 -14.84
CA ILE A 262 -4.16 0.58 -16.11
C ILE A 262 -5.65 0.33 -15.92
N ASN A 263 -6.41 0.34 -17.02
CA ASN A 263 -7.83 0.03 -16.97
C ASN A 263 -8.08 -1.47 -16.66
N GLU A 264 -7.26 -2.36 -17.21
CA GLU A 264 -7.43 -3.82 -17.13
C GLU A 264 -6.06 -4.51 -17.09
N HIS A 265 -5.91 -5.51 -16.22
CA HIS A 265 -4.64 -6.21 -16.02
C HIS A 265 -4.51 -7.52 -16.83
N VAL A 266 -5.63 -8.07 -17.30
CA VAL A 266 -5.67 -9.34 -18.01
C VAL A 266 -6.65 -9.26 -19.18
N GLY A 267 -6.27 -9.80 -20.33
CA GLY A 267 -7.19 -9.90 -21.47
C GLY A 267 -6.67 -10.79 -22.59
N ILE A 268 -7.52 -11.00 -23.59
CA ILE A 268 -7.21 -11.87 -24.73
C ILE A 268 -6.36 -11.14 -25.77
N SER A 269 -5.35 -11.82 -26.33
CA SER A 269 -4.57 -11.30 -27.46
C SER A 269 -5.46 -11.14 -28.71
N PRO A 270 -5.37 -9.99 -29.42
CA PRO A 270 -4.61 -8.80 -29.05
C PRO A 270 -5.28 -8.02 -27.92
N PHE A 271 -4.53 -7.70 -26.86
CA PHE A 271 -5.06 -7.05 -25.67
C PHE A 271 -4.66 -5.58 -25.62
N THR A 272 -5.63 -4.69 -25.77
CA THR A 272 -5.41 -3.24 -25.71
C THR A 272 -5.65 -2.70 -24.30
N VAL A 273 -4.61 -2.08 -23.73
CA VAL A 273 -4.59 -1.53 -22.38
C VAL A 273 -4.37 -0.01 -22.44
N LYS A 274 -5.19 0.75 -21.72
CA LYS A 274 -4.99 2.18 -21.47
C LYS A 274 -4.25 2.37 -20.15
N PHE A 275 -3.15 3.13 -20.20
CA PHE A 275 -2.33 3.50 -19.06
C PHE A 275 -2.69 4.91 -18.59
N TYR A 276 -2.70 5.08 -17.27
CA TYR A 276 -3.00 6.34 -16.60
C TYR A 276 -1.80 6.75 -15.76
N ASP A 277 -1.30 7.96 -16.01
CA ASP A 277 -0.32 8.60 -15.17
C ASP A 277 -0.98 9.11 -13.89
N GLN A 278 -0.37 8.79 -12.75
CA GLN A 278 -0.72 9.30 -11.43
C GLN A 278 0.52 9.86 -10.73
N SER A 279 1.60 10.07 -11.48
CA SER A 279 2.87 10.50 -10.96
C SER A 279 2.75 11.85 -10.27
N THR A 280 3.47 12.02 -9.18
CA THR A 280 3.42 13.24 -8.37
C THR A 280 4.77 13.91 -8.34
N SER A 281 4.77 15.24 -8.50
CA SER A 281 5.87 16.09 -8.08
C SER A 281 5.42 16.98 -6.91
N THR A 282 6.19 17.03 -5.83
CA THR A 282 5.87 17.79 -4.61
C THR A 282 6.77 19.02 -4.40
N ASP A 283 7.82 19.20 -5.19
CA ASP A 283 8.80 20.28 -5.05
C ASP A 283 8.50 21.51 -5.93
N SER A 284 7.22 21.72 -6.28
CA SER A 284 6.74 22.78 -7.19
C SER A 284 7.32 22.75 -8.61
N THR A 285 8.09 21.72 -8.96
CA THR A 285 8.43 21.41 -10.34
C THR A 285 7.24 20.73 -11.03
N GLN A 286 7.21 20.83 -12.36
CA GLN A 286 6.22 20.14 -13.17
C GLN A 286 6.90 18.94 -13.83
N ILE A 287 6.23 17.78 -13.84
CA ILE A 287 6.69 16.63 -14.62
C ILE A 287 6.65 17.03 -16.11
N ILE A 288 7.79 16.88 -16.80
CA ILE A 288 7.97 17.31 -18.19
C ILE A 288 8.09 16.16 -19.18
N THR A 289 8.44 14.94 -18.72
CA THR A 289 8.57 13.77 -19.59
C THR A 289 8.06 12.49 -18.93
N TRP A 290 7.45 11.63 -19.74
CA TRP A 290 7.08 10.25 -19.43
C TRP A 290 7.77 9.35 -20.45
N GLU A 291 8.41 8.28 -19.99
CA GLU A 291 9.10 7.31 -20.83
C GLU A 291 8.60 5.92 -20.42
N TRP A 292 7.65 5.39 -21.20
CA TRP A 292 7.03 4.08 -20.98
C TRP A 292 7.80 2.98 -21.70
N ASP A 293 7.93 1.85 -21.04
CA ASP A 293 8.51 0.61 -21.57
C ASP A 293 7.58 -0.54 -21.12
N PHE A 294 6.79 -1.07 -22.06
CA PHE A 294 5.66 -1.97 -21.80
C PHE A 294 6.07 -3.45 -21.69
N ASN A 295 7.30 -3.79 -22.05
CA ASN A 295 7.85 -5.14 -21.93
C ASN A 295 9.14 -5.20 -21.08
N ASN A 296 9.60 -4.05 -20.58
CA ASN A 296 10.83 -3.84 -19.81
C ASN A 296 12.08 -4.35 -20.54
N ASP A 297 12.14 -4.19 -21.86
CA ASP A 297 13.28 -4.56 -22.70
C ASP A 297 14.38 -3.47 -22.73
N GLY A 298 14.12 -2.30 -22.12
CA GLY A 298 15.02 -1.16 -22.05
C GLY A 298 14.86 -0.17 -23.21
N ILE A 299 13.93 -0.40 -24.12
CA ILE A 299 13.53 0.51 -25.19
C ILE A 299 12.27 1.26 -24.74
N ILE A 300 12.22 2.57 -25.04
CA ILE A 300 11.03 3.38 -24.74
C ILE A 300 10.01 3.18 -25.87
N ASP A 301 8.84 2.67 -25.50
CA ASP A 301 7.71 2.40 -26.41
C ASP A 301 6.81 3.61 -26.60
N SER A 302 6.67 4.47 -25.58
CA SER A 302 5.84 5.67 -25.65
C SER A 302 6.33 6.81 -24.76
N GLU A 303 6.12 8.04 -25.21
CA GLU A 303 6.38 9.28 -24.46
C GLU A 303 5.09 10.04 -24.08
N GLU A 304 3.91 9.48 -24.40
CA GLU A 304 2.64 10.09 -24.04
C GLU A 304 2.39 9.98 -22.52
N GLN A 305 1.70 10.95 -21.92
CA GLN A 305 1.38 10.89 -20.48
C GLN A 305 0.40 9.76 -20.15
N GLU A 306 -0.64 9.56 -20.97
CA GLU A 306 -1.64 8.48 -20.80
C GLU A 306 -1.77 7.64 -22.08
N PRO A 307 -0.79 6.77 -22.38
CA PRO A 307 -0.78 6.02 -23.63
C PRO A 307 -1.81 4.89 -23.64
N THR A 308 -2.16 4.44 -24.83
CA THR A 308 -2.83 3.16 -25.05
C THR A 308 -1.89 2.24 -25.82
N TRP A 309 -1.74 1.00 -25.35
CA TRP A 309 -0.85 0.02 -25.94
C TRP A 309 -1.58 -1.30 -26.21
N THR A 310 -1.26 -1.94 -27.34
CA THR A 310 -1.80 -3.25 -27.68
C THR A 310 -0.70 -4.29 -27.57
N PHE A 311 -0.91 -5.26 -26.70
CA PHE A 311 -0.08 -6.44 -26.62
C PHE A 311 -0.60 -7.49 -27.60
N GLU A 312 0.16 -7.70 -28.68
CA GLU A 312 -0.24 -8.57 -29.79
C GLU A 312 -0.10 -10.06 -29.45
N ASP A 313 0.91 -10.41 -28.65
CA ASP A 313 1.23 -11.79 -28.31
C ASP A 313 0.78 -12.13 -26.89
N GLU A 314 0.61 -13.43 -26.62
CA GLU A 314 0.38 -13.90 -25.26
C GLU A 314 1.66 -13.79 -24.41
N GLY A 315 1.50 -13.52 -23.12
CA GLY A 315 2.61 -13.42 -22.19
C GLY A 315 2.31 -12.61 -20.94
N GLU A 316 3.20 -12.73 -19.96
CA GLU A 316 3.26 -11.84 -18.81
C GLU A 316 4.23 -10.68 -19.08
N TYR A 317 3.72 -9.47 -19.04
CA TYR A 317 4.47 -8.26 -19.37
C TYR A 317 4.85 -7.50 -18.10
N VAL A 318 6.13 -7.15 -18.03
CA VAL A 318 6.69 -6.23 -17.04
C VAL A 318 6.59 -4.83 -17.64
N VAL A 319 5.94 -3.90 -16.95
CA VAL A 319 5.82 -2.51 -17.42
C VAL A 319 6.61 -1.58 -16.53
N SER A 320 7.30 -0.62 -17.13
CA SER A 320 7.95 0.46 -16.42
C SER A 320 7.59 1.84 -16.96
N LEU A 321 7.56 2.82 -16.05
CA LEU A 321 7.40 4.23 -16.35
C LEU A 321 8.58 4.98 -15.71
N THR A 322 9.28 5.77 -16.52
CA THR A 322 10.27 6.75 -16.04
C THR A 322 9.71 8.15 -16.22
N VAL A 323 9.67 8.95 -15.15
CA VAL A 323 9.26 10.36 -15.20
C VAL A 323 10.42 11.28 -14.85
N LYS A 324 10.42 12.49 -15.44
CA LYS A 324 11.41 13.54 -15.15
C LYS A 324 10.70 14.88 -15.02
N ASP A 325 11.19 15.72 -14.12
CA ASP A 325 10.69 17.09 -13.90
C ASP A 325 11.70 18.18 -14.35
N GLY A 326 12.80 17.75 -14.99
CA GLY A 326 13.90 18.60 -15.43
C GLY A 326 15.08 18.67 -14.45
N ILE A 327 14.91 18.16 -13.24
CA ILE A 327 15.93 18.08 -12.20
C ILE A 327 16.14 16.63 -11.76
N GLU A 328 15.05 15.94 -11.43
CA GLU A 328 15.03 14.56 -10.96
C GLU A 328 14.54 13.60 -12.03
N THR A 329 14.84 12.32 -11.83
CA THR A 329 14.35 11.22 -12.65
C THR A 329 13.96 10.08 -11.72
N TYR A 330 12.75 9.55 -11.92
CA TYR A 330 12.25 8.42 -11.13
C TYR A 330 11.70 7.33 -12.06
N LYS A 331 12.16 6.08 -11.87
CA LYS A 331 11.66 4.91 -12.60
C LYS A 331 10.87 4.01 -11.66
N LYS A 332 9.65 3.65 -12.06
CA LYS A 332 8.82 2.63 -11.43
C LYS A 332 8.68 1.43 -12.35
N VAL A 333 8.92 0.22 -11.82
CA VAL A 333 8.75 -1.05 -12.53
C VAL A 333 7.66 -1.85 -11.81
N LYS A 334 6.75 -2.46 -12.56
CA LYS A 334 5.74 -3.41 -12.06
C LYS A 334 5.87 -4.73 -12.84
N ASN A 335 6.17 -5.80 -12.11
CA ASN A 335 6.33 -7.15 -12.67
C ASN A 335 4.97 -7.84 -12.85
N SER A 336 4.85 -8.68 -13.89
CA SER A 336 3.60 -9.39 -14.25
C SER A 336 2.38 -8.46 -14.19
N PHE A 337 2.54 -7.23 -14.68
CA PHE A 337 1.57 -6.15 -14.49
C PHE A 337 0.43 -6.21 -15.49
N VAL A 338 0.73 -6.70 -16.70
CA VAL A 338 -0.24 -7.05 -17.74
C VAL A 338 -0.05 -8.52 -18.09
N ASN A 339 -1.13 -9.29 -18.13
CA ASN A 339 -1.13 -10.69 -18.54
C ASN A 339 -2.02 -10.86 -19.76
N VAL A 340 -1.44 -11.25 -20.88
CA VAL A 340 -2.14 -11.46 -22.13
C VAL A 340 -2.29 -12.94 -22.36
N VAL A 341 -3.53 -13.39 -22.47
CA VAL A 341 -3.85 -14.79 -22.76
C VAL A 341 -4.21 -14.92 -24.25
N GLY A 342 -3.69 -15.93 -24.96
CA GLY A 342 -4.19 -16.26 -26.31
C GLY A 342 -5.68 -16.65 -26.33
N ASN A 343 -6.25 -16.87 -27.53
CA ASN A 343 -7.66 -17.28 -27.72
C ASN A 343 -7.98 -18.51 -26.83
N ALA A 344 -8.78 -18.30 -25.79
CA ALA A 344 -8.81 -19.23 -24.68
C ALA A 344 -9.51 -20.54 -24.99
N ALA A 345 -9.02 -21.62 -24.39
CA ALA A 345 -9.87 -22.77 -24.10
C ALA A 345 -11.15 -22.25 -23.41
N LYS A 346 -12.33 -22.73 -23.81
CA LYS A 346 -13.61 -22.28 -23.22
C LYS A 346 -13.80 -22.75 -21.76
N THR A 347 -12.91 -23.62 -21.28
CA THR A 347 -12.98 -24.26 -19.97
C THR A 347 -11.71 -24.00 -19.17
N LEU A 348 -11.86 -23.45 -17.97
CA LEU A 348 -10.82 -23.36 -16.95
C LEU A 348 -10.97 -24.50 -15.96
N VAL A 349 -9.86 -25.17 -15.66
CA VAL A 349 -9.77 -26.17 -14.59
C VAL A 349 -8.89 -25.60 -13.49
N VAL A 350 -9.48 -25.40 -12.32
CA VAL A 350 -8.74 -24.95 -11.13
C VAL A 350 -8.33 -26.19 -10.34
N ASN A 351 -7.02 -26.43 -10.23
CA ASN A 351 -6.46 -27.49 -9.43
C ASN A 351 -6.08 -26.97 -8.02
N GLY A 352 -6.88 -27.38 -7.04
CA GLY A 352 -6.66 -27.23 -5.60
C GLY A 352 -6.21 -28.53 -4.93
N ILE A 353 -5.60 -29.46 -5.67
CA ILE A 353 -5.04 -30.68 -5.09
C ILE A 353 -3.52 -30.62 -5.17
N ASN A 354 -2.87 -30.80 -4.02
CA ASN A 354 -1.42 -30.90 -3.95
C ASN A 354 -0.96 -32.18 -4.64
N TYR A 355 -0.26 -32.04 -5.77
CA TYR A 355 0.24 -33.18 -6.54
C TYR A 355 1.11 -34.11 -5.69
N SER A 356 1.93 -33.56 -4.79
CA SER A 356 2.84 -34.34 -3.95
C SER A 356 2.13 -35.34 -3.02
N ASP A 357 0.88 -35.08 -2.64
CA ASP A 357 0.11 -35.94 -1.74
C ASP A 357 -0.65 -37.06 -2.49
N TYR A 358 -0.97 -36.85 -3.78
CA TYR A 358 -1.83 -37.74 -4.60
C TYR A 358 -1.28 -37.99 -6.00
N GLN A 359 0.03 -38.24 -6.10
CA GLN A 359 0.75 -38.28 -7.38
C GLN A 359 0.13 -39.23 -8.40
N ASN A 360 -0.25 -40.45 -8.00
CA ASN A 360 -0.74 -41.47 -8.93
C ASN A 360 -2.13 -41.13 -9.44
N GLU A 361 -3.01 -40.72 -8.54
CA GLU A 361 -4.39 -40.38 -8.79
C GLU A 361 -4.51 -39.13 -9.68
N MET A 362 -3.72 -38.09 -9.37
CA MET A 362 -3.66 -36.87 -10.17
C MET A 362 -3.10 -37.13 -11.56
N LYS A 363 -2.05 -37.96 -11.64
CA LYS A 363 -1.54 -38.41 -12.93
C LYS A 363 -2.60 -39.15 -13.74
N GLU A 364 -3.32 -40.08 -13.13
CA GLU A 364 -4.40 -40.82 -13.81
C GLU A 364 -5.54 -39.89 -14.26
N PHE A 365 -5.94 -38.93 -13.41
CA PHE A 365 -7.00 -37.98 -13.70
C PHE A 365 -6.66 -37.06 -14.88
N TYR A 366 -5.47 -36.44 -14.86
CA TYR A 366 -5.08 -35.47 -15.89
C TYR A 366 -4.55 -36.11 -17.17
N ASP A 367 -3.97 -37.32 -17.15
CA ASP A 367 -3.57 -38.00 -18.39
C ASP A 367 -4.78 -38.50 -19.19
N ASN A 368 -5.94 -38.66 -18.54
CA ASN A 368 -7.14 -39.18 -19.17
C ASN A 368 -7.97 -38.05 -19.80
N SER A 369 -7.75 -37.76 -21.08
CA SER A 369 -8.38 -36.63 -21.81
C SER A 369 -9.92 -36.64 -21.84
N VAL A 370 -10.54 -37.77 -21.54
CA VAL A 370 -12.00 -37.91 -21.41
C VAL A 370 -12.54 -37.44 -20.05
N CYS A 371 -11.73 -37.13 -19.04
CA CYS A 371 -12.22 -36.45 -17.83
C CYS A 371 -12.77 -35.04 -18.13
N PHE A 372 -12.40 -34.46 -19.28
CA PHE A 372 -12.81 -33.12 -19.70
C PHE A 372 -13.72 -33.13 -20.93
N ALA A 373 -14.35 -34.26 -21.27
CA ALA A 373 -15.15 -34.42 -22.50
C ALA A 373 -14.40 -34.06 -23.79
N GLY A 374 -13.07 -34.18 -23.80
CA GLY A 374 -12.25 -33.78 -24.94
C GLY A 374 -12.26 -32.27 -25.22
N ASN A 375 -12.80 -31.43 -24.32
CA ASN A 375 -12.69 -29.99 -24.43
C ASN A 375 -11.24 -29.58 -24.21
N GLU A 376 -10.80 -28.58 -24.97
CA GLU A 376 -9.56 -27.88 -24.64
C GLU A 376 -9.75 -27.19 -23.29
N VAL A 377 -8.76 -27.31 -22.41
CA VAL A 377 -8.78 -26.76 -21.05
C VAL A 377 -7.54 -25.95 -20.77
N ASP A 378 -7.70 -24.88 -20.02
CA ASP A 378 -6.61 -24.23 -19.31
C ASP A 378 -6.60 -24.72 -17.86
N ILE A 379 -5.42 -24.85 -17.28
CA ILE A 379 -5.22 -25.25 -15.88
C ILE A 379 -4.75 -24.04 -15.07
N TRP A 380 -5.36 -23.85 -13.91
CA TRP A 380 -4.88 -22.95 -12.87
C TRP A 380 -4.50 -23.76 -11.63
N ASP A 381 -3.21 -23.92 -11.38
CA ASP A 381 -2.69 -24.75 -10.27
C ASP A 381 -2.36 -23.87 -9.06
N LEU A 382 -3.13 -24.06 -7.98
CA LEU A 382 -3.00 -23.30 -6.74
C LEU A 382 -1.76 -23.69 -5.92
N TYR A 383 -1.22 -24.90 -6.09
CA TYR A 383 -0.03 -25.38 -5.38
C TYR A 383 1.26 -25.14 -6.15
N GLY A 384 1.17 -24.92 -7.47
CA GLY A 384 2.29 -24.54 -8.31
C GLY A 384 3.42 -25.56 -8.35
N ASP A 385 3.10 -26.85 -8.16
CA ASP A 385 4.08 -27.93 -8.18
C ASP A 385 4.67 -28.07 -9.60
N GLN A 386 5.87 -27.53 -9.80
CA GLN A 386 6.58 -27.55 -11.09
C GLN A 386 6.98 -28.97 -11.54
N THR A 387 6.78 -30.00 -10.70
CA THR A 387 7.13 -31.38 -11.06
C THR A 387 6.03 -32.09 -11.82
N PHE A 388 4.77 -31.63 -11.75
CA PHE A 388 3.69 -32.21 -12.53
C PHE A 388 3.66 -31.67 -13.95
N ASN A 389 3.77 -32.58 -14.92
CA ASN A 389 3.76 -32.21 -16.33
C ASN A 389 2.35 -32.33 -16.92
N TYR A 390 1.52 -31.31 -16.73
CA TYR A 390 0.18 -31.23 -17.36
C TYR A 390 0.24 -31.33 -18.89
N SER A 391 1.34 -30.90 -19.51
CA SER A 391 1.57 -30.95 -20.95
C SER A 391 1.65 -32.36 -21.53
N SER A 392 1.63 -33.42 -20.71
CA SER A 392 1.40 -34.79 -21.20
C SER A 392 0.02 -34.96 -21.85
N ASN A 393 -0.96 -34.14 -21.47
CA ASN A 393 -2.30 -34.18 -22.01
C ASN A 393 -2.49 -33.12 -23.12
N ALA A 394 -2.73 -33.58 -24.35
CA ALA A 394 -2.86 -32.72 -25.54
C ALA A 394 -4.08 -31.76 -25.52
N ILE A 395 -5.06 -31.98 -24.65
CA ILE A 395 -6.19 -31.05 -24.48
C ILE A 395 -5.89 -29.94 -23.48
N VAL A 396 -4.87 -30.08 -22.63
CA VAL A 396 -4.39 -28.98 -21.79
C VAL A 396 -3.62 -28.01 -22.68
N LYS A 397 -4.09 -26.76 -22.72
CA LYS A 397 -3.48 -25.72 -23.56
C LYS A 397 -2.52 -24.85 -22.79
N ARG A 398 -2.88 -24.52 -21.55
CA ARG A 398 -2.09 -23.63 -20.69
C ARG A 398 -2.15 -24.06 -19.24
N THR A 399 -1.10 -23.68 -18.52
CA THR A 399 -0.96 -23.92 -17.08
C THR A 399 -0.48 -22.64 -16.41
N HIS A 400 -1.30 -22.08 -15.54
CA HIS A 400 -0.90 -21.00 -14.64
C HIS A 400 -0.47 -21.63 -13.31
N LEU A 401 0.78 -21.40 -12.90
CA LEU A 401 1.36 -22.03 -11.71
C LEU A 401 1.45 -21.02 -10.55
N TYR A 402 1.14 -21.48 -9.35
CA TYR A 402 1.45 -20.78 -8.10
C TYR A 402 0.79 -19.40 -7.94
N ASN A 403 -0.48 -19.27 -8.35
CA ASN A 403 -1.27 -18.07 -8.09
C ASN A 403 -2.48 -18.45 -7.21
N GLN A 404 -2.33 -18.33 -5.90
CA GLN A 404 -3.35 -18.76 -4.92
C GLN A 404 -4.68 -17.99 -5.06
N TYR A 405 -4.68 -16.85 -5.76
CA TYR A 405 -5.88 -16.07 -6.01
C TYR A 405 -6.20 -16.04 -7.50
N ILE A 406 -7.43 -16.39 -7.86
CA ILE A 406 -7.94 -16.25 -9.23
C ILE A 406 -8.72 -14.94 -9.28
N PRO A 407 -8.31 -13.93 -10.07
CA PRO A 407 -9.11 -12.72 -10.26
C PRO A 407 -10.48 -13.03 -10.88
N SER A 408 -11.51 -12.25 -10.52
CA SER A 408 -12.85 -12.43 -11.08
C SER A 408 -12.86 -12.28 -12.60
N ASP A 409 -12.08 -11.33 -13.12
CA ASP A 409 -11.96 -11.09 -14.55
C ASP A 409 -11.39 -12.30 -15.30
N VAL A 410 -10.48 -13.06 -14.66
CA VAL A 410 -9.95 -14.31 -15.22
C VAL A 410 -11.05 -15.36 -15.33
N LEU A 411 -11.84 -15.61 -14.28
CA LEU A 411 -12.93 -16.58 -14.34
C LEU A 411 -13.89 -16.27 -15.50
N ASN A 412 -14.17 -14.99 -15.71
CA ASN A 412 -15.11 -14.54 -16.71
C ASN A 412 -14.62 -14.67 -18.16
N LEU A 413 -13.34 -14.96 -18.39
CA LEU A 413 -12.83 -15.31 -19.72
C LEU A 413 -13.31 -16.70 -20.18
N TYR A 414 -13.81 -17.52 -19.25
CA TYR A 414 -14.17 -18.91 -19.48
C TYR A 414 -15.68 -19.13 -19.41
N GLU A 415 -16.22 -19.86 -20.40
CA GLU A 415 -17.61 -20.29 -20.40
C GLU A 415 -17.90 -21.31 -19.28
N LYS A 416 -16.87 -22.09 -18.92
CA LYS A 416 -16.94 -23.14 -17.91
C LYS A 416 -15.76 -23.04 -16.94
N VAL A 417 -16.03 -23.18 -15.65
CA VAL A 417 -15.01 -23.35 -14.62
C VAL A 417 -15.24 -24.66 -13.89
N ILE A 418 -14.22 -25.52 -13.85
CA ILE A 418 -14.19 -26.78 -13.14
C ILE A 418 -13.18 -26.65 -12.01
N TRP A 419 -13.65 -26.59 -10.77
CA TRP A 419 -12.81 -26.44 -9.58
C TRP A 419 -12.72 -27.75 -8.82
N ILE A 420 -11.50 -28.24 -8.63
CA ILE A 420 -11.20 -29.51 -7.95
C ILE A 420 -10.34 -29.25 -6.72
N GLU A 421 -10.77 -29.65 -5.52
CA GLU A 421 -10.11 -29.28 -4.25
C GLU A 421 -9.99 -30.45 -3.25
N ASP A 422 -8.92 -30.48 -2.44
CA ASP A 422 -8.73 -31.50 -1.39
C ASP A 422 -8.27 -31.00 0.00
N HIS A 423 -8.18 -29.69 0.25
CA HIS A 423 -7.96 -29.08 1.57
C HIS A 423 -6.71 -29.57 2.34
N HIS A 424 -5.55 -29.01 2.03
CA HIS A 424 -4.36 -29.07 2.91
C HIS A 424 -3.92 -27.73 3.52
N LEU A 425 -4.40 -26.57 3.05
CA LEU A 425 -3.90 -25.26 3.49
C LEU A 425 -4.98 -24.19 3.76
N GLY A 426 -6.21 -24.56 4.13
CA GLY A 426 -7.24 -23.57 4.52
C GLY A 426 -7.58 -22.55 3.43
N GLY A 427 -7.60 -22.96 2.16
CA GLY A 427 -7.63 -22.07 1.00
C GLY A 427 -9.00 -21.75 0.39
N THR A 428 -9.17 -20.45 0.12
CA THR A 428 -9.74 -19.78 -1.07
C THR A 428 -11.25 -19.79 -1.35
N VAL A 429 -11.97 -20.91 -1.44
CA VAL A 429 -13.37 -20.85 -1.92
C VAL A 429 -14.34 -20.25 -0.88
N THR A 430 -14.08 -20.39 0.41
CA THR A 430 -14.86 -19.70 1.46
C THR A 430 -14.80 -18.19 1.32
N GLU A 431 -13.76 -17.63 0.72
CA GLU A 431 -13.62 -16.19 0.44
C GLU A 431 -14.11 -15.82 -0.97
N MET A 432 -14.27 -16.81 -1.87
CA MET A 432 -14.66 -16.60 -3.27
C MET A 432 -16.15 -16.86 -3.55
N GLY A 433 -16.97 -17.14 -2.53
CA GLY A 433 -18.42 -17.35 -2.71
C GLY A 433 -19.08 -16.23 -3.52
N ASP A 434 -18.75 -14.98 -3.21
CA ASP A 434 -19.27 -13.80 -3.92
C ASP A 434 -18.79 -13.74 -5.37
N GLN A 435 -17.53 -14.09 -5.61
CA GLN A 435 -16.94 -14.15 -6.95
C GLN A 435 -17.58 -15.25 -7.82
N ILE A 436 -17.88 -16.42 -7.24
CA ILE A 436 -18.59 -17.50 -7.92
C ILE A 436 -20.01 -17.05 -8.26
N ILE A 437 -20.71 -16.39 -7.32
CA ILE A 437 -22.03 -15.80 -7.56
C ILE A 437 -21.98 -14.81 -8.73
N ASP A 438 -20.99 -13.91 -8.75
CA ASP A 438 -20.84 -12.92 -9.82
C ASP A 438 -20.59 -13.59 -11.18
N TYR A 439 -19.71 -14.60 -11.23
CA TYR A 439 -19.47 -15.40 -12.44
C TYR A 439 -20.75 -16.07 -12.96
N ILE A 440 -21.54 -16.70 -12.07
CA ILE A 440 -22.81 -17.34 -12.43
C ILE A 440 -23.82 -16.31 -12.95
N ASN A 441 -23.95 -15.16 -12.29
CA ASN A 441 -24.87 -14.10 -12.71
C ASN A 441 -24.54 -13.55 -14.10
N GLN A 442 -23.30 -13.68 -14.57
CA GLN A 442 -22.85 -13.26 -15.89
C GLN A 442 -23.04 -14.33 -16.98
N GLY A 443 -23.61 -15.48 -16.63
CA GLY A 443 -23.87 -16.59 -17.55
C GLY A 443 -22.84 -17.72 -17.48
N GLY A 444 -21.84 -17.63 -16.59
CA GLY A 444 -20.80 -18.64 -16.42
C GLY A 444 -21.32 -19.94 -15.81
N ASN A 445 -20.76 -21.09 -16.23
CA ASN A 445 -21.12 -22.40 -15.72
C ASN A 445 -20.03 -22.94 -14.80
N PHE A 446 -20.35 -23.15 -13.53
CA PHE A 446 -19.36 -23.47 -12.50
C PHE A 446 -19.62 -24.84 -11.87
N LEU A 447 -18.59 -25.69 -11.87
CA LEU A 447 -18.58 -26.98 -11.19
C LEU A 447 -17.56 -26.93 -10.04
N LEU A 448 -18.01 -27.14 -8.81
CA LEU A 448 -17.18 -27.24 -7.62
C LEU A 448 -17.17 -28.69 -7.10
N THR A 449 -15.99 -29.29 -6.96
CA THR A 449 -15.83 -30.60 -6.31
C THR A 449 -14.80 -30.55 -5.18
N THR A 450 -15.16 -31.07 -3.99
CA THR A 450 -14.31 -30.99 -2.79
C THR A 450 -14.50 -32.13 -1.80
N SER A 451 -13.41 -32.55 -1.15
CA SER A 451 -13.38 -33.64 -0.15
C SER A 451 -14.04 -33.32 1.19
N HIS A 452 -14.26 -32.04 1.51
CA HIS A 452 -14.88 -31.60 2.77
C HIS A 452 -16.36 -31.26 2.62
N SER A 453 -17.12 -31.49 3.70
CA SER A 453 -18.55 -31.19 3.81
C SER A 453 -18.87 -29.69 3.71
N ALA A 454 -20.13 -29.30 3.98
CA ALA A 454 -20.70 -27.94 3.93
C ALA A 454 -19.89 -26.77 4.56
N ASP A 455 -18.74 -27.03 5.22
CA ASP A 455 -17.81 -26.01 5.71
C ASP A 455 -17.13 -25.24 4.56
N PHE A 456 -17.15 -25.76 3.33
CA PHE A 456 -16.60 -25.12 2.13
C PHE A 456 -17.63 -24.26 1.35
N PHE A 457 -18.92 -24.38 1.68
CA PHE A 457 -19.98 -23.59 1.06
C PHE A 457 -20.15 -22.30 1.87
N ASN A 458 -19.58 -21.18 1.39
CA ASN A 458 -19.76 -19.88 2.05
C ASN A 458 -21.26 -19.57 2.22
N GLU A 459 -21.64 -18.92 3.33
CA GLU A 459 -23.03 -18.58 3.66
C GLU A 459 -23.75 -17.81 2.54
N ASN A 460 -23.06 -16.90 1.84
CA ASN A 460 -23.60 -16.17 0.72
C ASN A 460 -23.94 -17.09 -0.46
N LEU A 461 -23.05 -18.03 -0.80
CA LEU A 461 -23.30 -19.00 -1.86
C LEU A 461 -24.41 -19.97 -1.47
N MET A 462 -24.48 -20.41 -0.21
CA MET A 462 -25.58 -21.25 0.31
C MET A 462 -26.92 -20.53 0.15
N ASN A 463 -26.99 -19.29 0.60
CA ASN A 463 -28.19 -18.47 0.51
C ASN A 463 -28.58 -18.18 -0.95
N TYR A 464 -27.60 -17.85 -1.80
CA TYR A 464 -27.81 -17.63 -3.23
C TYR A 464 -28.38 -18.87 -3.91
N CYS A 465 -27.83 -20.04 -3.57
CA CYS A 465 -28.33 -21.32 -4.01
C CYS A 465 -29.56 -21.79 -3.22
N GLY A 466 -30.19 -21.01 -2.33
CA GLY A 466 -31.37 -21.44 -1.60
C GLY A 466 -31.20 -22.74 -0.80
N VAL A 467 -30.03 -22.95 -0.18
CA VAL A 467 -29.67 -24.16 0.57
C VAL A 467 -29.47 -23.82 2.05
N SER A 468 -29.95 -24.67 2.97
CA SER A 468 -29.72 -24.56 4.42
C SER A 468 -29.01 -25.79 5.02
N ARG A 469 -28.29 -25.57 6.14
CA ARG A 469 -27.51 -26.57 6.89
C ARG A 469 -28.19 -26.94 8.22
N PHE A 470 -28.28 -28.24 8.54
CA PHE A 470 -28.64 -28.73 9.89
C PHE A 470 -27.41 -29.33 10.63
N SER A 471 -27.45 -29.27 11.98
CA SER A 471 -26.33 -29.25 12.96
C SER A 471 -25.61 -30.60 13.25
N PRO A 472 -24.70 -30.71 14.26
CA PRO A 472 -23.25 -30.70 14.12
C PRO A 472 -22.61 -32.08 14.41
N ASN A 473 -21.47 -32.36 13.76
CA ASN A 473 -20.59 -33.51 13.96
C ASN A 473 -20.91 -34.77 13.14
N SER A 474 -20.33 -34.79 11.93
CA SER A 474 -19.99 -35.92 11.05
C SER A 474 -20.87 -36.17 9.81
N THR A 475 -20.16 -36.26 8.67
CA THR A 475 -20.62 -36.58 7.30
C THR A 475 -21.62 -35.57 6.68
N VAL A 476 -21.54 -35.27 5.36
CA VAL A 476 -22.53 -34.40 4.67
C VAL A 476 -23.91 -35.04 4.79
N ASN A 477 -24.66 -34.63 5.80
CA ASN A 477 -26.03 -34.99 6.03
C ASN A 477 -26.83 -33.68 6.08
N GLY A 478 -27.95 -33.60 5.34
CA GLY A 478 -28.97 -32.57 5.57
C GLY A 478 -28.76 -31.20 4.91
N ILE A 479 -28.17 -31.14 3.70
CA ILE A 479 -28.43 -30.01 2.79
C ILE A 479 -29.92 -30.05 2.45
N SER A 480 -30.67 -29.07 2.95
CA SER A 480 -32.10 -28.93 2.67
C SER A 480 -32.30 -27.78 1.69
N ALA A 481 -32.98 -28.09 0.59
CA ALA A 481 -33.42 -27.10 -0.37
C ALA A 481 -34.48 -26.22 0.30
N ILE A 482 -34.24 -24.92 0.28
CA ILE A 482 -35.24 -23.90 0.62
C ILE A 482 -35.97 -23.45 -0.65
N ASP A 483 -35.29 -23.50 -1.80
CA ASP A 483 -35.89 -23.22 -3.10
C ASP A 483 -36.59 -24.48 -3.66
N PRO A 484 -37.87 -24.39 -4.07
CA PRO A 484 -38.61 -25.51 -4.64
C PRO A 484 -38.06 -26.03 -5.98
N ASN A 485 -37.19 -25.29 -6.65
CA ASN A 485 -36.49 -25.73 -7.86
C ASN A 485 -35.23 -26.56 -7.55
N LEU A 486 -34.92 -26.76 -6.27
CA LEU A 486 -33.81 -27.57 -5.80
C LEU A 486 -34.31 -28.83 -5.14
N PHE A 487 -33.47 -29.87 -5.18
CA PHE A 487 -33.81 -31.19 -4.66
C PHE A 487 -33.31 -31.35 -3.23
N ASP A 488 -34.21 -31.68 -2.31
CA ASP A 488 -33.85 -32.09 -0.94
C ASP A 488 -33.07 -33.41 -0.94
N GLN A 489 -31.99 -33.50 -0.16
CA GLN A 489 -31.28 -34.75 0.08
C GLN A 489 -31.60 -35.32 1.46
N THR A 490 -32.13 -36.55 1.52
CA THR A 490 -32.30 -37.29 2.79
C THR A 490 -31.37 -38.51 2.81
N VAL A 491 -30.48 -38.60 3.79
CA VAL A 491 -29.55 -39.74 3.98
C VAL A 491 -30.12 -40.69 5.02
N SER A 492 -30.29 -41.98 4.69
CA SER A 492 -30.62 -43.01 5.67
C SER A 492 -29.73 -44.25 5.56
N SER A 493 -28.68 -44.27 6.40
CA SER A 493 -28.03 -45.45 6.99
C SER A 493 -26.92 -46.23 6.24
N VAL A 494 -25.84 -46.43 7.02
CA VAL A 494 -24.71 -47.38 7.12
C VAL A 494 -24.17 -48.22 5.96
N ASN A 495 -24.75 -48.34 4.76
CA ASN A 495 -24.06 -49.08 3.69
C ASN A 495 -24.46 -48.60 2.29
N THR A 496 -23.52 -47.87 1.68
CA THR A 496 -23.19 -47.80 0.24
C THR A 496 -24.34 -47.70 -0.77
N LEU A 497 -24.63 -46.46 -1.17
CA LEU A 497 -24.72 -45.95 -2.56
C LEU A 497 -25.43 -44.59 -2.49
N ILE A 498 -24.73 -43.48 -2.75
CA ILE A 498 -25.41 -42.20 -2.87
C ILE A 498 -26.01 -42.15 -4.26
N GLN A 499 -27.34 -42.03 -4.30
CA GLN A 499 -28.05 -41.60 -5.50
C GLN A 499 -28.31 -40.10 -5.40
N PHE A 500 -27.86 -39.38 -6.42
CA PHE A 500 -28.42 -38.10 -6.81
C PHE A 500 -29.94 -38.21 -6.99
N ALA A 501 -30.65 -37.09 -6.88
CA ALA A 501 -32.06 -37.02 -7.27
C ALA A 501 -32.27 -37.68 -8.65
N ARG A 502 -33.13 -38.69 -8.72
CA ARG A 502 -33.45 -39.34 -9.99
C ARG A 502 -34.37 -38.44 -10.81
N LEU A 503 -33.94 -38.08 -12.01
CA LEU A 503 -34.85 -37.92 -13.15
C LEU A 503 -35.47 -39.30 -13.42
N ASN A 504 -36.65 -39.53 -12.86
CA ASN A 504 -37.50 -40.73 -12.98
C ASN A 504 -36.85 -42.05 -12.52
N ASP A 505 -37.31 -42.55 -11.38
CA ASP A 505 -36.95 -43.86 -10.83
C ASP A 505 -37.25 -45.04 -11.76
N SER A 506 -36.21 -45.55 -12.43
CA SER A 506 -36.19 -46.88 -13.02
C SER A 506 -35.00 -47.68 -12.48
N SER A 507 -35.11 -49.01 -12.50
CA SER A 507 -34.13 -49.98 -11.97
C SER A 507 -32.78 -50.03 -12.71
N SER A 508 -32.41 -48.95 -13.41
CA SER A 508 -31.24 -48.83 -14.29
C SER A 508 -30.25 -47.76 -13.84
N ALA A 509 -30.40 -47.19 -12.64
CA ALA A 509 -29.58 -46.08 -12.17
C ALA A 509 -28.10 -46.49 -12.00
N VAL A 510 -27.21 -45.78 -12.71
CA VAL A 510 -25.74 -45.93 -12.64
C VAL A 510 -25.19 -44.84 -11.70
N PRO A 511 -24.27 -45.16 -10.77
CA PRO A 511 -23.63 -44.15 -9.93
C PRO A 511 -22.82 -43.17 -10.79
N ILE A 512 -22.92 -41.86 -10.49
CA ILE A 512 -22.21 -40.79 -11.21
C ILE A 512 -20.69 -40.86 -10.95
N PHE A 513 -20.27 -41.14 -9.71
CA PHE A 513 -18.89 -41.47 -9.41
C PHE A 513 -18.80 -42.73 -8.54
N THR A 514 -17.77 -43.54 -8.77
CA THR A 514 -17.33 -44.66 -7.93
C THR A 514 -15.98 -44.25 -7.35
N ARG A 515 -15.72 -44.54 -6.08
CA ARG A 515 -14.41 -44.25 -5.45
C ARG A 515 -13.51 -45.47 -5.54
N ILE A 516 -12.21 -45.23 -5.67
CA ILE A 516 -11.17 -46.23 -5.41
C ILE A 516 -11.09 -46.47 -3.89
N GLY A 517 -11.51 -47.66 -3.41
CA GLY A 517 -11.42 -48.06 -1.99
C GLY A 517 -12.74 -48.44 -1.31
N SER A 518 -12.73 -48.66 0.02
CA SER A 518 -13.79 -49.38 0.75
C SER A 518 -14.87 -48.54 1.45
N GLU A 519 -14.78 -47.20 1.44
CA GLU A 519 -15.84 -46.34 1.96
C GLU A 519 -15.97 -45.09 1.09
N SER A 520 -17.17 -44.61 0.81
CA SER A 520 -17.39 -43.18 0.56
C SER A 520 -18.85 -42.84 0.34
N TRP A 521 -19.10 -41.58 0.67
CA TRP A 521 -20.31 -40.87 0.39
C TRP A 521 -20.03 -39.77 -0.64
N ILE A 522 -20.88 -39.62 -1.66
CA ILE A 522 -20.77 -38.57 -2.68
C ILE A 522 -22.06 -37.77 -2.62
N ALA A 523 -22.06 -36.53 -2.16
CA ALA A 523 -23.26 -35.70 -2.10
C ALA A 523 -23.18 -34.60 -3.17
N GLY A 524 -24.30 -33.97 -3.54
CA GLY A 524 -24.24 -32.89 -4.52
C GLY A 524 -25.58 -32.41 -5.03
N PHE A 525 -25.59 -31.21 -5.59
CA PHE A 525 -26.78 -30.62 -6.19
C PHE A 525 -26.40 -29.76 -7.40
N THR A 526 -27.41 -29.47 -8.21
CA THR A 526 -27.33 -28.49 -9.30
C THR A 526 -28.27 -27.33 -8.98
N PHE A 527 -27.85 -26.12 -9.31
CA PHE A 527 -28.60 -24.89 -9.12
C PHE A 527 -28.65 -24.11 -10.43
N HIS A 528 -29.87 -23.65 -10.76
CA HIS A 528 -30.13 -22.76 -11.88
C HIS A 528 -31.13 -21.70 -11.45
N LYS A 529 -30.71 -20.45 -11.48
CA LYS A 529 -31.55 -19.32 -11.08
C LYS A 529 -32.61 -18.95 -12.12
N GLY A 530 -32.38 -19.30 -13.40
CA GLY A 530 -33.15 -18.78 -14.53
C GLY A 530 -32.67 -17.38 -14.96
N ASP A 531 -33.45 -16.72 -15.82
CA ASP A 531 -33.27 -15.32 -16.23
C ASP A 531 -31.91 -14.95 -16.88
N GLY A 532 -31.24 -15.91 -17.51
CA GLY A 532 -29.95 -15.69 -18.20
C GLY A 532 -28.70 -15.89 -17.33
N ALA A 533 -28.87 -16.21 -16.04
CA ALA A 533 -27.77 -16.68 -15.20
C ALA A 533 -27.34 -18.09 -15.59
N GLY A 534 -26.04 -18.39 -15.42
CA GLY A 534 -25.46 -19.70 -15.70
C GLY A 534 -25.79 -20.76 -14.64
N GLY A 535 -25.21 -21.95 -14.79
CA GLY A 535 -25.38 -23.07 -13.87
C GLY A 535 -24.33 -23.16 -12.78
N PHE A 536 -24.72 -23.66 -11.61
CA PHE A 536 -23.80 -24.03 -10.55
C PHE A 536 -24.01 -25.49 -10.13
N ILE A 537 -22.93 -26.25 -10.05
CA ILE A 537 -22.95 -27.66 -9.64
C ILE A 537 -21.99 -27.82 -8.47
N TYR A 538 -22.46 -28.47 -7.41
CA TYR A 538 -21.64 -28.86 -6.27
C TYR A 538 -21.59 -30.36 -6.14
N LEU A 539 -20.37 -30.89 -5.98
CA LEU A 539 -20.07 -32.29 -5.72
C LEU A 539 -19.21 -32.38 -4.46
N GLY A 540 -19.76 -32.94 -3.40
CA GLY A 540 -19.02 -33.30 -2.19
C GLY A 540 -18.52 -34.74 -2.25
N GLY A 541 -17.27 -34.96 -1.88
CA GLY A 541 -16.56 -36.25 -1.90
C GLY A 541 -15.11 -36.04 -2.32
N SER A 542 -14.20 -36.98 -2.06
CA SER A 542 -12.77 -36.84 -2.41
C SER A 542 -12.53 -37.00 -3.92
N PRO A 543 -12.45 -35.91 -4.72
CA PRO A 543 -12.41 -36.01 -6.18
C PRO A 543 -11.17 -36.74 -6.71
N GLN A 544 -10.04 -36.61 -6.04
CA GLN A 544 -8.81 -37.34 -6.35
C GLN A 544 -8.97 -38.85 -6.22
N LEU A 545 -9.98 -39.34 -5.51
CA LEU A 545 -10.22 -40.78 -5.35
C LEU A 545 -11.36 -41.28 -6.22
N PHE A 546 -11.90 -40.47 -7.13
CA PHE A 546 -12.90 -40.94 -8.10
C PHE A 546 -12.23 -41.85 -9.12
N ASP A 547 -12.80 -43.03 -9.34
CA ASP A 547 -12.36 -43.98 -10.36
C ASP A 547 -12.71 -43.42 -11.74
N VAL A 548 -11.75 -42.70 -12.31
CA VAL A 548 -11.88 -42.04 -13.61
C VAL A 548 -12.12 -43.03 -14.74
N THR A 549 -11.70 -44.29 -14.61
CA THR A 549 -11.84 -45.32 -15.65
C THR A 549 -13.28 -45.82 -15.76
N SER A 550 -13.96 -46.06 -14.63
CA SER A 550 -15.36 -46.53 -14.65
C SER A 550 -16.40 -45.40 -14.70
N THR A 551 -15.99 -44.15 -14.49
CA THR A 551 -16.90 -42.97 -14.39
C THR A 551 -16.74 -41.96 -15.51
N THR A 552 -15.86 -42.20 -16.47
CA THR A 552 -15.59 -41.32 -17.62
C THR A 552 -16.86 -40.81 -18.31
N GLN A 553 -17.83 -41.69 -18.56
CA GLN A 553 -19.08 -41.32 -19.24
C GLN A 553 -19.90 -40.29 -18.45
N ASN A 554 -19.77 -40.30 -17.12
CA ASN A 554 -20.48 -39.40 -16.23
C ASN A 554 -19.81 -38.01 -16.19
N TYR A 555 -18.47 -37.95 -16.18
CA TYR A 555 -17.74 -36.67 -16.36
C TYR A 555 -18.13 -36.00 -17.68
N ASN A 556 -18.14 -36.77 -18.77
CA ASN A 556 -18.58 -36.27 -20.07
C ASN A 556 -20.00 -35.74 -20.00
N TYR A 557 -20.90 -36.52 -19.41
CA TYR A 557 -22.29 -36.13 -19.29
C TYR A 557 -22.45 -34.84 -18.48
N ILE A 558 -21.76 -34.68 -17.35
CA ILE A 558 -21.79 -33.45 -16.54
C ILE A 558 -21.29 -32.25 -17.36
N ILE A 559 -20.14 -32.38 -18.02
CA ILE A 559 -19.53 -31.27 -18.76
C ILE A 559 -20.34 -30.89 -20.02
N GLU A 560 -20.92 -31.88 -20.69
CA GLU A 560 -21.68 -31.69 -21.93
C GLU A 560 -23.15 -31.37 -21.72
N ASN A 561 -23.73 -31.66 -20.54
CA ASN A 561 -25.17 -31.51 -20.32
C ASN A 561 -25.48 -30.60 -19.13
N TRP A 562 -24.75 -30.72 -18.02
CA TRP A 562 -25.04 -29.91 -16.83
C TRP A 562 -24.30 -28.57 -16.85
N LEU A 563 -23.09 -28.54 -17.44
CA LEU A 563 -22.37 -27.30 -17.77
C LEU A 563 -22.71 -26.77 -19.16
N ARG A 564 -23.76 -27.28 -19.80
CA ARG A 564 -24.25 -26.84 -21.11
C ARG A 564 -25.63 -26.23 -20.97
N PHE A 565 -25.67 -25.05 -20.36
CA PHE A 565 -26.81 -24.17 -20.51
C PHE A 565 -26.31 -22.94 -21.26
N ASP A 566 -26.69 -22.86 -22.54
CA ASP A 566 -26.55 -21.60 -23.27
C ASP A 566 -27.42 -20.58 -22.51
N PRO A 567 -26.87 -19.46 -22.02
CA PRO A 567 -27.69 -18.38 -21.50
C PRO A 567 -28.72 -18.05 -22.59
N VAL A 568 -29.97 -17.83 -22.23
CA VAL A 568 -31.02 -17.50 -23.22
C VAL A 568 -30.54 -16.27 -24.00
N VAL A 569 -29.98 -16.50 -25.18
CA VAL A 569 -29.44 -15.45 -26.03
C VAL A 569 -30.64 -14.71 -26.57
N ASN A 570 -30.87 -13.50 -26.07
CA ASN A 570 -31.56 -12.51 -26.87
C ASN A 570 -30.66 -12.29 -28.09
N ILE A 571 -31.06 -12.86 -29.22
CA ILE A 571 -30.37 -12.70 -30.50
C ILE A 571 -30.52 -11.22 -30.87
N ASN A 572 -29.58 -10.39 -30.41
CA ASN A 572 -29.23 -9.03 -30.86
C ASN A 572 -28.24 -8.38 -29.86
N ASP A 573 -27.00 -8.85 -29.78
CA ASP A 573 -25.85 -7.96 -29.55
C ASP A 573 -24.53 -8.72 -29.75
N ASN A 574 -23.90 -8.47 -30.89
CA ASN A 574 -22.49 -8.78 -31.09
C ASN A 574 -21.69 -7.65 -30.44
N ASN A 575 -20.74 -8.04 -29.59
CA ASN A 575 -19.66 -7.25 -28.98
C ASN A 575 -20.04 -6.49 -27.69
N ASN A 576 -19.51 -7.02 -26.57
CA ASN A 576 -19.00 -6.35 -25.36
C ASN A 576 -19.45 -7.08 -24.09
N HIS A 577 -18.79 -8.19 -23.74
CA HIS A 577 -18.79 -8.67 -22.35
C HIS A 577 -17.85 -7.77 -21.54
N LYS A 578 -18.42 -6.67 -21.04
CA LYS A 578 -17.78 -5.70 -20.15
C LYS A 578 -17.95 -6.18 -18.72
N LEU A 579 -16.86 -6.45 -18.00
CA LEU A 579 -16.91 -6.93 -16.62
C LEU A 579 -15.92 -6.15 -15.75
N THR A 580 -16.46 -5.55 -14.70
CA THR A 580 -15.75 -4.71 -13.72
C THR A 580 -16.59 -4.78 -12.44
N SER A 581 -15.96 -5.03 -11.28
CA SER A 581 -16.61 -4.81 -9.97
C SER A 581 -16.73 -3.30 -9.73
N ASN A 582 -17.73 -2.72 -10.39
CA ASN A 582 -17.96 -1.29 -10.35
C ASN A 582 -18.60 -0.88 -9.03
N PHE A 583 -18.45 0.41 -8.70
CA PHE A 583 -19.40 1.07 -7.82
C PHE A 583 -20.83 0.69 -8.24
N ARG A 584 -21.62 0.26 -7.25
CA ARG A 584 -22.99 -0.22 -7.48
C ARG A 584 -23.94 0.49 -6.54
N LEU A 585 -25.05 0.99 -7.08
CA LEU A 585 -26.20 1.46 -6.32
C LEU A 585 -27.38 0.54 -6.61
N ASP A 586 -27.84 -0.21 -5.62
CA ASP A 586 -28.90 -1.19 -5.77
C ASP A 586 -30.29 -0.55 -5.71
N GLN A 587 -31.29 -1.30 -6.20
CA GLN A 587 -32.68 -0.87 -6.09
C GLN A 587 -33.08 -0.91 -4.61
N ASN A 588 -33.66 0.17 -4.08
CA ASN A 588 -34.14 0.20 -2.70
C ASN A 588 -35.16 -0.92 -2.45
N TYR A 589 -35.12 -1.57 -1.29
CA TYR A 589 -36.07 -2.62 -0.93
C TYR A 589 -36.74 -2.35 0.43
N PRO A 590 -38.08 -2.48 0.53
CA PRO A 590 -39.02 -2.70 -0.57
C PRO A 590 -39.09 -1.52 -1.55
N ASN A 591 -39.56 -1.73 -2.78
CA ASN A 591 -39.97 -0.65 -3.70
C ASN A 591 -41.16 -1.12 -4.55
N PRO A 592 -42.37 -0.52 -4.41
CA PRO A 592 -42.68 0.64 -3.57
C PRO A 592 -42.55 0.38 -2.06
N PHE A 593 -42.33 1.43 -1.27
CA PHE A 593 -42.12 1.35 0.17
C PHE A 593 -43.09 2.22 0.98
N ASN A 594 -43.31 1.88 2.27
CA ASN A 594 -44.13 2.64 3.21
C ASN A 594 -43.73 2.43 4.69
N PRO A 595 -43.34 3.48 5.44
CA PRO A 595 -42.55 4.62 4.98
C PRO A 595 -41.05 4.31 4.96
N ASN A 596 -40.64 3.06 5.26
CA ASN A 596 -39.24 2.65 5.41
C ASN A 596 -38.78 1.79 4.23
N THR A 597 -37.54 2.00 3.80
CA THR A 597 -36.82 1.16 2.83
C THR A 597 -35.34 1.14 3.18
N ILE A 598 -34.65 0.10 2.75
CA ILE A 598 -33.19 0.01 2.78
C ILE A 598 -32.66 0.36 1.39
N ILE A 599 -31.56 1.12 1.35
CA ILE A 599 -30.80 1.40 0.14
C ILE A 599 -29.41 0.79 0.30
N SER A 600 -29.08 -0.18 -0.54
CA SER A 600 -27.79 -0.87 -0.53
C SER A 600 -26.88 -0.35 -1.65
N TYR A 601 -25.58 -0.25 -1.38
CA TYR A 601 -24.58 0.15 -2.35
C TYR A 601 -23.19 -0.44 -2.06
N THR A 602 -22.39 -0.59 -3.11
CA THR A 602 -21.04 -1.17 -3.06
C THR A 602 -20.00 -0.12 -3.39
N ILE A 603 -18.97 -0.04 -2.55
CA ILE A 603 -17.73 0.71 -2.81
C ILE A 603 -16.66 -0.33 -3.14
N PRO A 604 -16.14 -0.38 -4.39
CA PRO A 604 -15.13 -1.36 -4.75
C PRO A 604 -13.77 -0.99 -4.17
N GLN A 605 -12.86 -1.96 -4.13
CA GLN A 605 -11.46 -1.68 -3.87
C GLN A 605 -10.83 -1.09 -5.14
N ILE A 606 -10.31 0.14 -5.05
CA ILE A 606 -9.73 0.87 -6.17
C ILE A 606 -8.24 1.01 -5.92
N GLY A 607 -7.44 0.08 -6.45
CA GLY A 607 -5.99 0.05 -6.20
C GLY A 607 -5.64 -0.02 -4.71
N ASP A 608 -4.64 0.77 -4.29
CA ASP A 608 -4.19 0.92 -2.89
C ASP A 608 -5.01 1.96 -2.08
N LEU A 609 -6.07 2.54 -2.65
CA LEU A 609 -6.91 3.50 -1.92
C LEU A 609 -7.68 2.78 -0.81
N SER A 610 -7.33 3.10 0.43
CA SER A 610 -7.97 2.52 1.61
C SER A 610 -9.37 3.10 1.87
N GLU A 611 -9.68 4.31 1.39
CA GLU A 611 -10.92 5.02 1.71
C GLU A 611 -11.34 6.04 0.62
N ILE A 612 -12.65 6.24 0.38
CA ILE A 612 -13.20 7.26 -0.54
C ILE A 612 -14.38 8.01 0.08
N ASN A 613 -14.55 9.30 -0.25
CA ASN A 613 -15.71 10.07 0.19
C ASN A 613 -16.99 9.71 -0.60
N VAL A 614 -18.00 9.23 0.11
CA VAL A 614 -19.28 8.76 -0.45
C VAL A 614 -20.41 9.68 -0.04
N LYS A 615 -21.24 10.09 -1.00
CA LYS A 615 -22.47 10.85 -0.74
C LYS A 615 -23.69 10.14 -1.34
N LEU A 616 -24.70 9.91 -0.53
CA LEU A 616 -26.01 9.37 -0.94
C LEU A 616 -27.09 10.41 -0.63
N LYS A 617 -27.80 10.88 -1.66
CA LYS A 617 -28.79 11.96 -1.57
C LYS A 617 -30.13 11.57 -2.18
N ILE A 618 -31.21 12.12 -1.66
CA ILE A 618 -32.58 11.97 -2.14
C ILE A 618 -33.04 13.27 -2.81
N TYR A 619 -33.72 13.16 -3.94
CA TYR A 619 -34.30 14.25 -4.73
C TYR A 619 -35.77 13.98 -5.06
N ASP A 620 -36.56 15.04 -5.22
CA ASP A 620 -37.92 14.96 -5.75
C ASP A 620 -37.92 14.94 -7.30
N VAL A 621 -39.11 14.85 -7.90
CA VAL A 621 -39.28 14.82 -9.37
C VAL A 621 -38.83 16.10 -10.09
N LEU A 622 -38.65 17.21 -9.36
CA LEU A 622 -38.15 18.48 -9.90
C LEU A 622 -36.62 18.60 -9.75
N GLY A 623 -35.96 17.56 -9.23
CA GLY A 623 -34.52 17.56 -8.97
C GLY A 623 -34.11 18.35 -7.72
N LYS A 624 -35.08 18.76 -6.88
CA LYS A 624 -34.75 19.44 -5.62
C LYS A 624 -34.29 18.42 -4.59
N GLN A 625 -33.14 18.67 -3.97
CA GLN A 625 -32.61 17.83 -2.90
C GLN A 625 -33.55 17.83 -1.69
N VAL A 626 -34.03 16.65 -1.30
CA VAL A 626 -34.97 16.42 -0.20
C VAL A 626 -34.24 16.01 1.08
N LYS A 627 -33.21 15.15 0.96
CA LYS A 627 -32.45 14.64 2.12
C LYS A 627 -31.04 14.20 1.71
N VAL A 628 -30.09 14.27 2.63
CA VAL A 628 -28.78 13.64 2.51
C VAL A 628 -28.77 12.46 3.48
N LEU A 629 -28.49 11.25 2.98
CA LEU A 629 -28.44 10.02 3.77
C LEU A 629 -27.02 9.65 4.18
N VAL A 630 -26.04 9.87 3.30
CA VAL A 630 -24.62 9.63 3.56
C VAL A 630 -23.80 10.80 3.03
N ASN A 631 -22.76 11.19 3.76
CA ASN A 631 -21.71 12.13 3.33
C ASN A 631 -20.47 11.87 4.20
N GLN A 632 -19.80 10.75 3.95
CA GLN A 632 -18.71 10.24 4.80
C GLN A 632 -17.66 9.53 3.96
N VAL A 633 -16.43 9.51 4.47
CA VAL A 633 -15.36 8.66 3.98
C VAL A 633 -15.67 7.20 4.35
N LYS A 634 -15.57 6.29 3.37
CA LYS A 634 -15.90 4.86 3.48
C LYS A 634 -14.78 4.00 2.89
N LYS A 635 -14.51 2.86 3.52
CA LYS A 635 -13.60 1.81 3.01
C LYS A 635 -14.28 1.00 1.89
N PRO A 636 -13.53 0.22 1.10
CA PRO A 636 -14.13 -0.79 0.22
C PRO A 636 -15.08 -1.71 1.01
N GLY A 637 -16.24 -2.00 0.46
CA GLY A 637 -17.25 -2.83 1.10
C GLY A 637 -18.68 -2.52 0.66
N ASN A 638 -19.60 -3.35 1.14
CA ASN A 638 -21.04 -3.20 0.95
C ASN A 638 -21.66 -2.44 2.12
N TYR A 639 -22.56 -1.51 1.81
CA TYR A 639 -23.19 -0.64 2.80
C TYR A 639 -24.70 -0.62 2.60
N GLU A 640 -25.43 -0.54 3.71
CA GLU A 640 -26.87 -0.39 3.73
C GLU A 640 -27.25 0.86 4.53
N VAL A 641 -28.28 1.56 4.06
CA VAL A 641 -28.79 2.77 4.72
C VAL A 641 -30.29 2.71 4.82
N ASP A 642 -30.78 2.81 6.06
CA ASP A 642 -32.21 2.95 6.34
C ASP A 642 -32.71 4.33 5.92
N PHE A 643 -33.77 4.33 5.10
CA PHE A 643 -34.48 5.53 4.73
C PHE A 643 -35.92 5.50 5.22
N ASN A 644 -36.20 6.31 6.25
CA ASN A 644 -37.54 6.61 6.73
C ASN A 644 -38.07 7.90 6.09
N ALA A 645 -39.15 7.77 5.33
CA ALA A 645 -39.82 8.83 4.57
C ALA A 645 -41.15 9.30 5.18
N THR A 646 -41.36 9.13 6.50
CA THR A 646 -42.62 9.48 7.18
C THR A 646 -43.08 10.93 6.90
N ASN A 647 -42.14 11.86 6.77
CA ASN A 647 -42.40 13.29 6.52
C ASN A 647 -42.52 13.67 5.03
N LEU A 648 -42.48 12.70 4.12
CA LEU A 648 -42.61 12.93 2.67
C LEU A 648 -44.02 12.52 2.19
N THR A 649 -44.48 13.11 1.10
CA THR A 649 -45.76 12.78 0.45
C THR A 649 -45.60 11.56 -0.45
N SER A 650 -46.66 10.77 -0.66
CA SER A 650 -46.62 9.67 -1.65
C SER A 650 -46.23 10.20 -3.02
N GLY A 651 -45.40 9.45 -3.75
CA GLY A 651 -44.89 9.89 -5.03
C GLY A 651 -43.57 9.24 -5.43
N VAL A 652 -43.05 9.69 -6.56
CA VAL A 652 -41.76 9.24 -7.10
C VAL A 652 -40.64 10.11 -6.54
N TYR A 653 -39.57 9.47 -6.10
CA TYR A 653 -38.35 10.12 -5.66
C TYR A 653 -37.14 9.49 -6.37
N TYR A 654 -36.03 10.21 -6.39
CA TYR A 654 -34.77 9.73 -6.93
C TYR A 654 -33.73 9.72 -5.82
N TYR A 655 -32.85 8.73 -5.82
CA TYR A 655 -31.71 8.69 -4.92
C TYR A 655 -30.43 8.51 -5.74
N GLN A 656 -29.39 9.22 -5.35
CA GLN A 656 -28.16 9.35 -6.11
C GLN A 656 -26.97 9.10 -5.21
N LEU A 657 -26.11 8.18 -5.64
CA LEU A 657 -24.81 7.89 -5.03
C LEU A 657 -23.73 8.61 -5.83
N SER A 658 -22.85 9.33 -5.14
CA SER A 658 -21.64 9.93 -5.71
C SER A 658 -20.41 9.54 -4.91
N ALA A 659 -19.37 9.05 -5.56
CA ALA A 659 -18.08 8.71 -4.95
C ALA A 659 -16.95 8.92 -5.98
N GLY A 660 -16.09 9.92 -5.75
CA GLY A 660 -15.13 10.36 -6.78
C GLY A 660 -15.85 10.80 -8.06
N GLU A 661 -15.49 10.20 -9.19
CA GLU A 661 -16.15 10.42 -10.49
C GLU A 661 -17.39 9.55 -10.72
N TYR A 662 -17.66 8.55 -9.87
CA TYR A 662 -18.84 7.71 -10.01
C TYR A 662 -20.09 8.46 -9.56
N LEU A 663 -21.12 8.44 -10.40
CA LEU A 663 -22.44 9.00 -10.15
C LEU A 663 -23.53 8.06 -10.69
N GLN A 664 -24.36 7.50 -9.81
CA GLN A 664 -25.50 6.68 -10.22
C GLN A 664 -26.77 7.15 -9.53
N THR A 665 -27.88 7.21 -10.29
CA THR A 665 -29.19 7.64 -9.79
C THR A 665 -30.21 6.54 -10.03
N LYS A 666 -31.04 6.22 -9.02
CA LYS A 666 -32.14 5.28 -9.12
C LYS A 666 -33.45 5.89 -8.64
N LYS A 667 -34.56 5.31 -9.09
CA LYS A 667 -35.93 5.76 -8.82
C LYS A 667 -36.53 4.91 -7.70
N MET A 668 -37.25 5.54 -6.77
CA MET A 668 -38.02 4.87 -5.72
C MET A 668 -39.45 5.43 -5.65
N ILE A 669 -40.39 4.61 -5.20
CA ILE A 669 -41.82 4.95 -5.14
C ILE A 669 -42.27 4.83 -3.68
N LEU A 670 -42.66 5.96 -3.08
CA LEU A 670 -43.27 6.01 -1.75
C LEU A 670 -44.79 5.87 -1.89
N LEU A 671 -45.37 4.84 -1.30
CA LEU A 671 -46.81 4.68 -1.13
C LEU A 671 -47.17 4.98 0.32
N LYS A 672 -48.21 5.77 0.57
CA LYS A 672 -48.77 5.94 1.93
C LYS A 672 -50.14 5.31 2.00
#